data_AF-A0A6N2KTJ2-F1
#
_entry.id   AF-A0A6N2KTJ2-F1
#
_cell.length_a   1.000
_cell.length_b   1.000
_cell.length_c   1.000
_cell.angle_alpha   90.00
_cell.angle_beta   90.00
_cell.angle_gamma   90.00
#
_symmetry.space_group_name_H-M   'P 1'
#
loop_
_entity.id
_entity.type
_entity.pdbx_description
1 polymer ?
#
loop_
_entity_poly.entity_id
_entity_poly.type
_entity_poly.pdbx_seq_one_letter_code
_entity_poly.pdbx_strand_id
1 'polypeptide(L)'
;MGFLLSANGLLVLYITIILFKLYYGDDWEGLYESITGYGLGGSSMALFGRVGGGIYTKAADVGADLVGKVERNIPEDDPRNPAVIADNVGDNVGDIAGMGSDLFGSYAESSCAALFVASISSFGITHDYTAMSFPLIISSVGIVVCLVTTLFATDLFEIKDVSEIEPSLKRQLVVSTILMTVGIAMVSFFALPSEFTLFNFGTEKAVKNWHLFFCVSIGLWAGLVIGYTTEYYTSNAYSPVQDVADSCRTGAATNVIFGLALGYKSVIIPIFAIAIAIYVSFSLAAMYGIAVAALGMLSTIATGLAIDAYGPISDNAGGIAEMAGMSHKIRERTDALDAAGNTTAAIGKGFAIGSAALVSLALFGAFVSRAGIKTVDVLTPKVFIGLIVGAMLPYWFSAMTMKSVGSAALKMVEEVRRQFNTIPGLMEGRAKPDYANCVKISTDASLREMIPPGALVMLTPLIAGTLFGVETLAGVLAGSLVSGVQVAISASNTGGAWDNAKKYIEAGASEHAKTLGPKGSDAHKAAVIGDTIGDPLKDTSGPSLNILIKLMAVESLVFAPFFAAHGVEMANPKLLSLILFSLFAITSAKVFFEERFEDGWENRWVVSDWKKDENTAGVWNHTSGKWNGDPNDKGIQTSEDYRFYAISAEFPEFSNKDQTLVFQFSVKHEQKLDCGGGYMKLLSGEVDQKKFGGDTSYSIMFGPDICGYSTKKVHAILNYNETNHLIKKEVPCETDQLSHVYTFIIRPDATYSILIDNVEKQTGSLYSDWDLLPPKQIKDPEAKKPEDWDDKEYIPDPEDKKPEGYDDIPKELPDPDAKKPEDWEDEEDGEWTAPTIPNPEYKGPWKAKKIKNPNYQGKWKAPKIDNPDYKDDPELYVYPSLRYVGIELWQVKSGTLFDNVLVSDDPEYAKQLAEETWGKQKDAEKAAFEEAEKKKVEEEAGEDAAGSDAEDEDEGETSDVEGEDSDAETKDKDGGDDEELHDEL
;
A
#
# COMPACT_ATOMS: atom_id res chain seq x y z
N MET A 1 16.66 27.71 -0.39
CA MET A 1 17.07 26.44 -1.00
C MET A 1 17.82 26.62 -2.32
N GLY A 2 17.21 27.23 -3.35
CA GLY A 2 17.81 27.29 -4.71
C GLY A 2 19.24 27.83 -4.79
N PHE A 3 19.54 28.96 -4.14
CA PHE A 3 20.91 29.51 -4.14
C PHE A 3 21.93 28.60 -3.45
N LEU A 4 21.55 27.97 -2.33
CA LEU A 4 22.45 27.08 -1.60
C LEU A 4 22.81 25.86 -2.45
N LEU A 5 21.82 25.18 -3.05
CA LEU A 5 22.05 24.03 -3.91
C LEU A 5 22.91 24.40 -5.14
N SER A 6 22.59 25.51 -5.80
CA SER A 6 23.31 25.96 -7.00
C SER A 6 24.76 26.33 -6.69
N ALA A 7 24.97 27.16 -5.66
CA ALA A 7 26.30 27.63 -5.29
C ALA A 7 27.16 26.52 -4.68
N ASN A 8 26.58 25.66 -3.83
CA ASN A 8 27.30 24.55 -3.23
C ASN A 8 27.65 23.49 -4.27
N GLY A 9 26.71 23.11 -5.14
CA GLY A 9 26.95 22.15 -6.20
C GLY A 9 28.07 22.60 -7.15
N LEU A 10 28.10 23.89 -7.49
CA LEU A 10 29.17 24.50 -8.28
C LEU A 10 30.50 24.54 -7.54
N LEU A 11 30.50 24.97 -6.28
CA LEU A 11 31.71 25.11 -5.48
C LEU A 11 32.39 23.76 -5.24
N VAL A 12 31.62 22.73 -4.91
CA VAL A 12 32.13 21.36 -4.70
C VAL A 12 32.71 20.81 -6.00
N LEU A 13 32.00 20.96 -7.13
CA LEU A 13 32.52 20.54 -8.43
C LEU A 13 33.83 21.25 -8.79
N TYR A 14 33.89 22.58 -8.61
CA TYR A 14 35.09 23.38 -8.84
C TYR A 14 36.27 22.92 -7.97
N ILE A 15 36.07 22.76 -6.66
CA ILE A 15 37.10 22.30 -5.74
C ILE A 15 37.58 20.90 -6.14
N THR A 16 36.67 20.00 -6.48
CA THR A 16 37.00 18.63 -6.88
C THR A 16 37.86 18.63 -8.15
N ILE A 17 37.52 19.44 -9.16
CA ILE A 17 38.34 19.61 -10.38
C ILE A 17 39.75 20.09 -10.03
N ILE A 18 39.88 21.11 -9.17
CA ILE A 18 41.18 21.64 -8.77
C ILE A 18 42.01 20.58 -8.02
N LEU A 19 41.40 19.85 -7.09
CA LEU A 19 42.08 18.79 -6.34
C LEU A 19 42.52 17.64 -7.24
N PHE A 20 41.66 17.19 -8.16
CA PHE A 20 41.98 16.10 -9.08
C PHE A 20 43.05 16.53 -10.09
N LYS A 21 43.07 17.81 -10.47
CA LYS A 21 44.13 18.39 -11.31
C LYS A 21 45.51 18.27 -10.69
N LEU A 22 45.64 18.31 -9.36
CA LEU A 22 46.92 18.11 -8.68
C LEU A 22 47.50 16.71 -8.92
N TYR A 23 46.64 15.71 -9.13
CA TYR A 23 47.04 14.34 -9.42
C TYR A 23 47.24 14.10 -10.92
N TYR A 24 46.26 14.47 -11.74
CA TYR A 24 46.26 14.18 -13.19
C TYR A 24 47.18 15.10 -14.02
N GLY A 25 47.48 16.31 -13.54
CA GLY A 25 48.35 17.27 -14.24
C GLY A 25 47.78 17.70 -15.60
N ASP A 26 48.38 17.16 -16.66
CA ASP A 26 48.04 17.42 -18.07
C ASP A 26 47.14 16.33 -18.68
N ASP A 27 46.87 15.23 -17.96
CA ASP A 27 45.89 14.21 -18.37
C ASP A 27 44.45 14.69 -18.06
N TRP A 28 43.95 15.62 -18.87
CA TRP A 28 42.62 16.20 -18.66
C TRP A 28 41.50 15.24 -19.06
N GLU A 29 41.74 14.33 -20.00
CA GLU A 29 40.79 13.26 -20.33
C GLU A 29 40.53 12.38 -19.09
N GLY A 30 41.58 11.83 -18.47
CA GLY A 30 41.46 11.03 -17.26
C GLY A 30 40.89 11.79 -16.07
N LEU A 31 41.23 13.08 -15.93
CA LEU A 31 40.66 13.96 -14.92
C LEU A 31 39.15 14.10 -15.06
N TYR A 32 38.67 14.54 -16.24
CA TYR A 32 37.25 14.83 -16.42
C TYR A 32 36.42 13.57 -16.60
N GLU A 33 37.02 12.45 -17.06
CA GLU A 33 36.44 11.11 -16.94
C GLU A 33 36.18 10.77 -15.47
N SER A 34 37.14 10.99 -14.58
CA SER A 34 36.96 10.73 -13.13
C SER A 34 35.91 11.65 -12.49
N ILE A 35 35.82 12.90 -12.95
CA ILE A 35 34.82 13.87 -12.46
C ILE A 35 33.40 13.44 -12.82
N THR A 36 33.17 12.64 -13.86
CA THR A 36 31.82 12.12 -14.18
C THR A 36 31.17 11.33 -13.04
N GLY A 37 31.98 10.75 -12.14
CA GLY A 37 31.51 10.11 -10.91
C GLY A 37 30.74 11.05 -9.97
N TYR A 38 30.92 12.37 -10.08
CA TYR A 38 30.15 13.37 -9.33
C TYR A 38 28.66 13.37 -9.72
N GLY A 39 28.37 13.33 -11.02
CA GLY A 39 27.01 13.21 -11.54
C GLY A 39 26.38 11.87 -11.16
N LEU A 40 27.13 10.77 -11.33
CA LEU A 40 26.69 9.43 -10.93
C LEU A 40 26.30 9.37 -9.44
N GLY A 41 27.16 9.88 -8.55
CA GLY A 41 26.86 9.91 -7.12
C GLY A 41 25.63 10.75 -6.77
N GLY A 42 25.47 11.91 -7.42
CA GLY A 42 24.32 12.79 -7.23
C GLY A 42 23.00 12.11 -7.59
N SER A 43 22.89 11.56 -8.81
CA SER A 43 21.65 10.93 -9.24
C SER A 43 21.38 9.58 -8.59
N SER A 44 22.43 8.82 -8.20
CA SER A 44 22.25 7.57 -7.44
C SER A 44 21.53 7.82 -6.13
N MET A 45 21.96 8.83 -5.37
CA MET A 45 21.32 9.17 -4.09
C MET A 45 19.98 9.88 -4.29
N ALA A 46 19.85 10.70 -5.35
CA ALA A 46 18.58 11.33 -5.69
C ALA A 46 17.48 10.31 -6.02
N LEU A 47 17.82 9.17 -6.64
CA LEU A 47 16.85 8.11 -6.95
C LEU A 47 16.18 7.60 -5.67
N PHE A 48 16.98 7.22 -4.68
CA PHE A 48 16.44 6.74 -3.39
C PHE A 48 15.72 7.86 -2.63
N GLY A 49 16.24 9.10 -2.68
CA GLY A 49 15.58 10.25 -2.07
C GLY A 49 14.19 10.53 -2.66
N ARG A 50 14.06 10.49 -3.99
CA ARG A 50 12.78 10.78 -4.67
C ARG A 50 11.79 9.62 -4.56
N VAL A 51 12.25 8.38 -4.68
CA VAL A 51 11.37 7.20 -4.53
C VAL A 51 10.96 6.99 -3.08
N GLY A 52 11.91 6.98 -2.14
CA GLY A 52 11.62 6.79 -0.72
C GLY A 52 10.77 7.93 -0.18
N GLY A 53 11.16 9.18 -0.43
CA GLY A 53 10.39 10.35 -0.04
C GLY A 53 9.00 10.37 -0.68
N GLY A 54 8.89 10.05 -1.98
CA GLY A 54 7.63 9.96 -2.72
C GLY A 54 6.67 8.92 -2.14
N ILE A 55 7.15 7.71 -1.86
CA ILE A 55 6.34 6.65 -1.23
C ILE A 55 5.88 7.07 0.17
N TYR A 56 6.75 7.71 0.94
CA TYR A 56 6.42 8.20 2.28
C TYR A 56 5.27 9.23 2.22
N THR A 57 5.45 10.29 1.41
CA THR A 57 4.48 11.39 1.35
C THR A 57 3.14 10.93 0.78
N LYS A 58 3.15 10.29 -0.39
CA LYS A 58 1.88 9.96 -1.07
C LYS A 58 1.11 8.81 -0.42
N ALA A 59 1.75 7.98 0.42
CA ALA A 59 1.01 7.04 1.26
C ALA A 59 0.21 7.75 2.36
N ALA A 60 0.77 8.83 2.93
CA ALA A 60 0.12 9.62 3.97
C ALA A 60 -0.98 10.53 3.38
N ASP A 61 -0.66 11.26 2.31
CA ASP A 61 -1.55 12.16 1.57
C ASP A 61 -2.85 11.45 1.15
N VAL A 62 -2.73 10.38 0.34
CA VAL A 62 -3.89 9.59 -0.13
C VAL A 62 -4.71 9.03 1.04
N GLY A 63 -4.06 8.57 2.11
CA GLY A 63 -4.74 8.05 3.28
C GLY A 63 -5.49 9.13 4.07
N ALA A 64 -4.88 10.31 4.22
CA ALA A 64 -5.46 11.45 4.90
C ALA A 64 -6.67 11.98 4.14
N ASP A 65 -6.52 12.22 2.83
CA ASP A 65 -7.52 12.86 1.98
C ASP A 65 -8.73 11.97 1.72
N LEU A 66 -8.53 10.68 1.44
CA LEU A 66 -9.65 9.77 1.22
C LEU A 66 -10.53 9.64 2.47
N VAL A 67 -9.94 9.31 3.63
CA VAL A 67 -10.76 9.10 4.83
C VAL A 67 -11.28 10.42 5.38
N GLY A 68 -10.46 11.47 5.41
CA GLY A 68 -10.86 12.78 5.92
C GLY A 68 -11.97 13.40 5.08
N LYS A 69 -11.70 13.64 3.79
CA LYS A 69 -12.54 14.49 2.94
C LYS A 69 -13.68 13.70 2.30
N VAL A 70 -13.42 12.47 1.83
CA VAL A 70 -14.43 11.69 1.09
C VAL A 70 -15.37 10.94 2.05
N GLU A 71 -14.81 10.28 3.07
CA GLU A 71 -15.59 9.43 3.99
C GLU A 71 -16.16 10.19 5.19
N ARG A 72 -15.34 11.01 5.86
CA ARG A 72 -15.71 11.65 7.13
C ARG A 72 -16.18 13.09 7.01
N ASN A 73 -16.06 13.70 5.83
CA ASN A 73 -16.41 15.09 5.55
C ASN A 73 -15.79 16.08 6.56
N ILE A 74 -14.54 15.84 6.95
CA ILE A 74 -13.74 16.83 7.71
C ILE A 74 -12.86 17.62 6.74
N PRO A 75 -12.42 18.84 7.11
CA PRO A 75 -11.48 19.62 6.31
C PRO A 75 -10.19 18.85 5.95
N GLU A 76 -9.57 19.22 4.83
CA GLU A 76 -8.16 18.87 4.54
C GLU A 76 -7.28 19.38 5.67
N ASP A 77 -6.25 18.62 6.06
CA ASP A 77 -5.35 18.93 7.18
C ASP A 77 -5.98 19.06 8.59
N ASP A 78 -7.19 18.53 8.79
CA ASP A 78 -7.84 18.62 10.09
C ASP A 78 -7.01 17.90 11.20
N PRO A 79 -6.77 18.53 12.37
CA PRO A 79 -5.93 17.96 13.41
C PRO A 79 -6.49 16.68 14.04
N ARG A 80 -7.76 16.33 13.80
CA ARG A 80 -8.36 15.04 14.21
C ARG A 80 -7.86 13.88 13.35
N ASN A 81 -7.37 14.13 12.14
CA ASN A 81 -6.88 13.10 11.24
C ASN A 81 -5.48 12.62 11.67
N PRO A 82 -5.28 11.35 12.04
CA PRO A 82 -3.96 10.84 12.43
C PRO A 82 -2.92 10.87 11.31
N ALA A 83 -3.31 10.96 10.04
CA ALA A 83 -2.36 10.97 8.92
C ALA A 83 -1.75 12.36 8.62
N VAL A 84 -2.36 13.46 9.08
CA VAL A 84 -1.96 14.83 8.70
C VAL A 84 -0.50 15.18 9.02
N ILE A 85 0.04 14.66 10.12
CA ILE A 85 1.46 14.89 10.46
C ILE A 85 2.37 14.14 9.51
N ALA A 86 2.01 12.90 9.12
CA ALA A 86 2.81 12.14 8.16
C ALA A 86 2.76 12.80 6.78
N ASP A 87 1.62 13.37 6.41
CA ASP A 87 1.39 14.11 5.17
C ASP A 87 2.28 15.36 5.09
N ASN A 88 2.15 16.29 6.04
CA ASN A 88 2.95 17.53 6.06
C ASN A 88 4.47 17.26 6.22
N VAL A 89 4.86 16.21 6.97
CA VAL A 89 6.26 15.75 7.00
C VAL A 89 6.68 15.25 5.61
N GLY A 90 5.78 14.58 4.91
CA GLY A 90 5.95 14.07 3.56
C GLY A 90 6.36 15.13 2.56
N ASP A 91 5.73 16.31 2.54
CA ASP A 91 6.08 17.37 1.58
C ASP A 91 7.53 17.83 1.74
N ASN A 92 8.04 17.82 2.98
CA ASN A 92 9.43 18.15 3.26
C ASN A 92 10.39 17.02 2.84
N VAL A 93 10.01 15.76 3.07
CA VAL A 93 10.85 14.59 2.78
C VAL A 93 10.87 14.25 1.28
N GLY A 94 9.73 14.30 0.62
CA GLY A 94 9.57 14.03 -0.80
C GLY A 94 9.83 15.26 -1.65
N ASP A 95 9.00 16.29 -1.49
CA ASP A 95 8.90 17.42 -2.43
C ASP A 95 9.90 18.53 -2.20
N ILE A 96 10.58 18.53 -1.06
CA ILE A 96 11.78 19.34 -0.83
C ILE A 96 13.05 18.49 -0.94
N ALA A 97 13.27 17.50 -0.07
CA ALA A 97 14.56 16.80 -0.03
C ALA A 97 14.81 15.92 -1.27
N GLY A 98 13.81 15.19 -1.73
CA GLY A 98 13.88 14.40 -2.97
C GLY A 98 14.07 15.30 -4.20
N MET A 99 13.23 16.32 -4.36
CA MET A 99 13.33 17.28 -5.48
C MET A 99 14.67 18.03 -5.52
N GLY A 100 15.17 18.47 -4.36
CA GLY A 100 16.46 19.15 -4.26
C GLY A 100 17.63 18.26 -4.71
N SER A 101 17.59 16.98 -4.31
CA SER A 101 18.59 15.99 -4.74
C SER A 101 18.48 15.69 -6.24
N ASP A 102 17.26 15.59 -6.76
CA ASP A 102 16.97 15.37 -8.18
C ASP A 102 17.59 16.45 -9.07
N LEU A 103 17.27 17.73 -8.81
CA LEU A 103 17.80 18.84 -9.60
C LEU A 103 19.30 19.05 -9.40
N PHE A 104 19.86 18.72 -8.22
CA PHE A 104 21.30 18.64 -8.04
C PHE A 104 21.94 17.62 -9.00
N GLY A 105 21.36 16.40 -9.10
CA GLY A 105 21.80 15.38 -10.06
C GLY A 105 21.75 15.89 -11.50
N SER A 106 20.67 16.57 -11.90
CA SER A 106 20.54 17.16 -13.24
C SER A 106 21.63 18.20 -13.53
N TYR A 107 21.94 19.07 -12.56
CA TYR A 107 23.02 20.06 -12.66
C TYR A 107 24.39 19.40 -12.78
N ALA A 108 24.66 18.42 -11.89
CA ALA A 108 25.94 17.73 -11.81
C ALA A 108 26.23 16.97 -13.11
N GLU A 109 25.26 16.19 -13.61
CA GLU A 109 25.42 15.45 -14.85
C GLU A 109 25.54 16.35 -16.07
N SER A 110 24.74 17.42 -16.18
CA SER A 110 24.84 18.35 -17.31
C SER A 110 26.21 19.00 -17.39
N SER A 111 26.76 19.36 -16.22
CA SER A 111 28.11 19.91 -16.10
C SER A 111 29.17 18.86 -16.45
N CYS A 112 29.07 17.66 -15.88
CA CYS A 112 30.03 16.57 -16.11
C CYS A 112 30.05 16.09 -17.56
N ALA A 113 28.89 15.96 -18.20
CA ALA A 113 28.77 15.58 -19.60
C ALA A 113 29.46 16.60 -20.52
N ALA A 114 29.24 17.90 -20.27
CA ALA A 114 29.92 18.96 -21.01
C ALA A 114 31.44 18.90 -20.79
N LEU A 115 31.88 18.76 -19.54
CA LEU A 115 33.30 18.68 -19.18
C LEU A 115 34.00 17.49 -19.84
N PHE A 116 33.40 16.30 -19.79
CA PHE A 116 34.01 15.12 -20.40
C PHE A 116 34.19 15.30 -21.92
N VAL A 117 33.16 15.74 -22.65
CA VAL A 117 33.30 15.95 -24.10
C VAL A 117 34.28 17.08 -24.44
N ALA A 118 34.35 18.14 -23.63
CA ALA A 118 35.34 19.20 -23.80
C ALA A 118 36.79 18.73 -23.53
N SER A 119 36.98 17.77 -22.62
CA SER A 119 38.31 17.25 -22.26
C SER A 119 39.01 16.53 -23.41
N ILE A 120 38.23 15.86 -24.27
CA ILE A 120 38.71 15.19 -25.50
C ILE A 120 38.58 16.07 -26.75
N SER A 121 38.24 17.35 -26.57
CA SER A 121 38.16 18.37 -27.61
C SER A 121 39.39 19.29 -27.54
N SER A 122 39.48 20.28 -28.45
CA SER A 122 40.59 21.25 -28.43
C SER A 122 40.79 21.93 -27.08
N PHE A 123 39.74 22.16 -26.30
CA PHE A 123 39.82 22.78 -24.97
C PHE A 123 40.69 21.96 -24.00
N GLY A 124 40.46 20.65 -23.93
CA GLY A 124 41.28 19.77 -23.09
C GLY A 124 42.63 19.42 -23.71
N ILE A 125 42.70 19.21 -25.02
CA ILE A 125 43.94 18.87 -25.74
C ILE A 125 44.98 20.01 -25.67
N THR A 126 44.52 21.26 -25.74
CA THR A 126 45.39 22.45 -25.65
C THR A 126 45.49 23.02 -24.23
N HIS A 127 44.84 22.37 -23.26
CA HIS A 127 44.80 22.77 -21.86
C HIS A 127 44.31 24.22 -21.65
N ASP A 128 43.35 24.68 -22.46
CA ASP A 128 42.69 25.97 -22.28
C ASP A 128 41.70 25.89 -21.12
N TYR A 129 42.17 26.28 -19.94
CA TYR A 129 41.39 26.22 -18.71
C TYR A 129 40.11 27.07 -18.75
N THR A 130 40.13 28.21 -19.44
CA THR A 130 38.98 29.12 -19.47
C THR A 130 37.87 28.53 -20.34
N ALA A 131 38.22 28.07 -21.54
CA ALA A 131 37.26 27.43 -22.43
C ALA A 131 36.76 26.09 -21.87
N MET A 132 37.62 25.33 -21.20
CA MET A 132 37.27 24.10 -20.50
C MET A 132 36.27 24.35 -19.35
N SER A 133 36.41 25.47 -18.64
CA SER A 133 35.53 25.87 -17.53
C SER A 133 34.24 26.54 -17.99
N PHE A 134 33.97 26.65 -19.29
CA PHE A 134 32.77 27.27 -19.85
C PHE A 134 31.46 26.85 -19.16
N PRO A 135 31.14 25.56 -18.95
CA PRO A 135 29.93 25.18 -18.23
C PRO A 135 29.85 25.77 -16.81
N LEU A 136 30.95 25.76 -16.05
CA LEU A 136 30.99 26.31 -14.69
C LEU A 136 30.82 27.83 -14.69
N ILE A 137 31.38 28.53 -15.70
CA ILE A 137 31.23 29.98 -15.85
C ILE A 137 29.77 30.33 -16.17
N ILE A 138 29.10 29.56 -17.03
CA ILE A 138 27.67 29.72 -17.31
C ILE A 138 26.86 29.61 -16.02
N SER A 139 27.09 28.58 -15.20
CA SER A 139 26.40 28.43 -13.91
C SER A 139 26.73 29.54 -12.92
N SER A 140 27.98 30.02 -12.91
CA SER A 140 28.41 31.15 -12.06
C SER A 140 27.64 32.43 -12.39
N VAL A 141 27.52 32.75 -13.69
CA VAL A 141 26.73 33.90 -14.17
C VAL A 141 25.23 33.67 -13.89
N GLY A 142 24.76 32.43 -14.03
CA GLY A 142 23.40 32.03 -13.67
C GLY A 142 23.02 32.40 -12.23
N ILE A 143 23.90 32.13 -11.26
CA ILE A 143 23.68 32.51 -9.85
C ILE A 143 23.50 34.03 -9.71
N VAL A 144 24.34 34.83 -10.38
CA VAL A 144 24.25 36.30 -10.34
C VAL A 144 22.96 36.79 -11.00
N VAL A 145 22.59 36.22 -12.15
CA VAL A 145 21.34 36.55 -12.86
C VAL A 145 20.12 36.21 -12.02
N CYS A 146 20.09 35.04 -11.39
CA CYS A 146 19.02 34.62 -10.49
C CYS A 146 18.93 35.52 -9.26
N LEU A 147 20.06 35.99 -8.71
CA LEU A 147 20.09 36.95 -7.60
C LEU A 147 19.37 38.24 -7.99
N VAL A 148 19.74 38.82 -9.14
CA VAL A 148 19.10 40.04 -9.65
C VAL A 148 17.61 39.80 -9.92
N THR A 149 17.25 38.64 -10.46
CA THR A 149 15.86 38.29 -10.76
C THR A 149 15.01 38.15 -9.50
N THR A 150 15.56 37.55 -8.44
CA THR A 150 14.87 37.33 -7.16
C THR A 150 14.41 38.66 -6.54
N LEU A 151 15.23 39.72 -6.65
CA LEU A 151 14.89 41.07 -6.15
C LEU A 151 13.58 41.61 -6.76
N PHE A 152 13.20 41.17 -7.96
CA PHE A 152 11.93 41.56 -8.57
C PHE A 152 10.71 41.01 -7.80
N ALA A 153 10.81 39.84 -7.15
CA ALA A 153 9.72 39.27 -6.37
C ALA A 153 9.83 39.61 -4.87
N THR A 154 11.03 39.84 -4.35
CA THR A 154 11.25 40.06 -2.91
C THR A 154 11.21 41.52 -2.49
N ASP A 155 11.65 42.46 -3.35
CA ASP A 155 11.88 43.87 -2.97
C ASP A 155 11.15 44.86 -3.87
N LEU A 156 11.13 44.63 -5.19
CA LEU A 156 10.65 45.62 -6.16
C LEU A 156 9.13 45.58 -6.39
N PHE A 157 8.49 44.43 -6.17
CA PHE A 157 7.06 44.24 -6.37
C PHE A 157 6.44 43.50 -5.19
N GLU A 158 5.27 43.95 -4.76
CA GLU A 158 4.48 43.34 -3.68
C GLU A 158 3.16 42.81 -4.27
N ILE A 159 2.76 41.60 -3.86
CA ILE A 159 1.49 40.97 -4.24
C ILE A 159 0.38 41.50 -3.34
N LYS A 160 -0.71 42.01 -3.94
CA LYS A 160 -1.87 42.55 -3.20
C LYS A 160 -3.11 41.70 -3.39
N ASP A 161 -3.22 41.03 -4.54
CA ASP A 161 -4.33 40.16 -4.89
C ASP A 161 -3.87 38.74 -5.21
N VAL A 162 -4.71 37.74 -4.90
CA VAL A 162 -4.38 36.31 -5.11
C VAL A 162 -4.11 35.97 -6.58
N SER A 163 -4.73 36.68 -7.51
CA SER A 163 -4.53 36.50 -8.95
C SER A 163 -3.15 36.96 -9.43
N GLU A 164 -2.37 37.66 -8.59
CA GLU A 164 -1.03 38.13 -8.93
C GLU A 164 0.07 37.13 -8.55
N ILE A 165 -0.25 36.07 -7.78
CA ILE A 165 0.72 35.07 -7.29
C ILE A 165 1.38 34.33 -8.47
N GLU A 166 0.61 33.59 -9.28
CA GLU A 166 1.13 32.85 -10.44
C GLU A 166 1.85 33.77 -11.44
N PRO A 167 1.30 34.94 -11.86
CA PRO A 167 2.02 35.88 -12.72
C PRO A 167 3.35 36.37 -12.15
N SER A 168 3.46 36.52 -10.82
CA SER A 168 4.71 36.91 -10.15
C SER A 168 5.77 35.81 -10.27
N LEU A 169 5.39 34.55 -10.00
CA LEU A 169 6.27 33.38 -10.15
C LEU A 169 6.69 33.17 -11.60
N LYS A 170 5.76 33.29 -12.57
CA LYS A 170 6.08 33.24 -14.00
C LYS A 170 7.04 34.36 -14.43
N ARG A 171 6.89 35.57 -13.89
CA ARG A 171 7.79 36.70 -14.18
C ARG A 171 9.24 36.35 -13.80
N GLN A 172 9.45 35.58 -12.74
CA GLN A 172 10.79 35.11 -12.37
C GLN A 172 11.43 34.27 -13.49
N LEU A 173 10.68 33.36 -14.12
CA LEU A 173 11.17 32.56 -15.26
C LEU A 173 11.49 33.44 -16.48
N VAL A 174 10.62 34.39 -16.80
CA VAL A 174 10.81 35.29 -17.96
C VAL A 174 12.02 36.20 -17.76
N VAL A 175 12.11 36.88 -16.60
CA VAL A 175 13.20 37.82 -16.31
C VAL A 175 14.54 37.10 -16.25
N SER A 176 14.61 35.97 -15.56
CA SER A 176 15.85 35.17 -15.50
C SER A 176 16.26 34.67 -16.88
N THR A 177 15.33 34.22 -17.72
CA THR A 177 15.62 33.79 -19.10
C THR A 177 16.18 34.92 -19.97
N ILE A 178 15.58 36.11 -19.91
CA ILE A 178 16.05 37.27 -20.70
C ILE A 178 17.44 37.70 -20.25
N LEU A 179 17.63 37.87 -18.93
CA LEU A 179 18.93 38.28 -18.37
C LEU A 179 19.99 37.21 -18.62
N MET A 180 19.64 35.93 -18.52
CA MET A 180 20.59 34.84 -18.74
C MET A 180 20.95 34.70 -20.22
N THR A 181 20.06 35.01 -21.16
CA THR A 181 20.41 35.09 -22.59
C THR A 181 21.54 36.11 -22.83
N VAL A 182 21.48 37.28 -22.18
CA VAL A 182 22.56 38.29 -22.23
C VAL A 182 23.82 37.77 -21.53
N GLY A 183 23.67 37.12 -20.38
CA GLY A 183 24.75 36.45 -19.66
C GLY A 183 25.51 35.44 -20.51
N ILE A 184 24.79 34.53 -21.17
CA ILE A 184 25.33 33.52 -22.08
C ILE A 184 26.05 34.17 -23.26
N ALA A 185 25.49 35.24 -23.84
CA ALA A 185 26.18 35.98 -24.90
C ALA A 185 27.53 36.50 -24.42
N MET A 186 27.57 37.21 -23.28
CA MET A 186 28.82 37.73 -22.72
C MET A 186 29.84 36.60 -22.48
N VAL A 187 29.42 35.52 -21.80
CA VAL A 187 30.32 34.39 -21.51
C VAL A 187 30.83 33.75 -22.81
N SER A 188 29.97 33.55 -23.80
CA SER A 188 30.36 32.93 -25.07
C SER A 188 31.35 33.79 -25.86
N PHE A 189 31.23 35.12 -25.84
CA PHE A 189 32.14 35.99 -26.58
C PHE A 189 33.44 36.31 -25.82
N PHE A 190 33.45 36.25 -24.49
CA PHE A 190 34.64 36.58 -23.68
C PHE A 190 35.42 35.36 -23.16
N ALA A 191 34.76 34.23 -22.91
CA ALA A 191 35.40 33.03 -22.33
C ALA A 191 35.80 31.98 -23.37
N LEU A 192 35.36 32.12 -24.63
CA LEU A 192 35.67 31.17 -25.70
C LEU A 192 36.47 31.83 -26.84
N PRO A 193 37.42 31.09 -27.45
CA PRO A 193 38.06 31.54 -28.69
C PRO A 193 37.03 31.63 -29.83
N SER A 194 37.30 32.48 -30.83
CA SER A 194 36.38 32.69 -31.97
C SER A 194 36.12 31.43 -32.79
N GLU A 195 37.11 30.53 -32.83
CA GLU A 195 37.06 29.24 -33.51
C GLU A 195 37.87 28.21 -32.73
N PHE A 196 37.36 26.97 -32.68
CA PHE A 196 37.95 25.83 -31.96
C PHE A 196 37.41 24.52 -32.54
N THR A 197 37.94 23.37 -32.11
CA THR A 197 37.44 22.05 -32.54
C THR A 197 36.81 21.28 -31.40
N LEU A 198 35.70 20.61 -31.70
CA LEU A 198 35.00 19.71 -30.77
C LEU A 198 35.03 18.27 -31.29
N PHE A 199 35.11 17.33 -30.37
CA PHE A 199 35.02 15.91 -30.67
C PHE A 199 33.64 15.56 -31.26
N ASN A 200 33.65 14.80 -32.36
CA ASN A 200 32.47 14.32 -33.06
C ASN A 200 32.71 12.89 -33.57
N PHE A 201 32.51 11.90 -32.70
CA PHE A 201 32.60 10.47 -33.01
C PHE A 201 33.88 10.07 -33.78
N GLY A 202 35.03 10.48 -33.26
CA GLY A 202 36.35 10.19 -33.86
C GLY A 202 36.82 11.19 -34.91
N THR A 203 36.05 12.25 -35.17
CA THR A 203 36.46 13.39 -36.01
C THR A 203 36.46 14.69 -35.22
N GLU A 204 37.29 15.65 -35.63
CA GLU A 204 37.25 17.01 -35.10
C GLU A 204 36.31 17.88 -35.92
N LYS A 205 35.31 18.48 -35.27
CA LYS A 205 34.37 19.41 -35.88
C LYS A 205 34.79 20.84 -35.57
N ALA A 206 34.99 21.66 -36.60
CA ALA A 206 35.21 23.10 -36.45
C ALA A 206 33.94 23.79 -35.93
N VAL A 207 34.07 24.56 -34.86
CA VAL A 207 32.98 25.24 -34.15
C VAL A 207 33.40 26.66 -33.81
N LYS A 208 32.44 27.59 -33.83
CA LYS A 208 32.62 29.00 -33.50
C LYS A 208 31.97 29.30 -32.16
N ASN A 209 32.47 30.30 -31.43
CA ASN A 209 31.89 30.70 -30.14
C ASN A 209 30.38 31.01 -30.22
N TRP A 210 29.92 31.66 -31.29
CA TRP A 210 28.49 31.97 -31.48
C TRP A 210 27.63 30.71 -31.72
N HIS A 211 28.21 29.60 -32.17
CA HIS A 211 27.50 28.32 -32.21
C HIS A 211 27.15 27.87 -30.79
N LEU A 212 28.10 27.95 -29.85
CA LEU A 212 27.84 27.58 -28.45
C LEU A 212 26.88 28.53 -27.74
N PHE A 213 26.93 29.83 -28.07
CA PHE A 213 25.89 30.77 -27.64
C PHE A 213 24.49 30.25 -28.00
N PHE A 214 24.26 29.82 -29.24
CA PHE A 214 22.96 29.28 -29.66
C PHE A 214 22.65 27.92 -29.03
N CYS A 215 23.65 27.05 -28.81
CA CYS A 215 23.44 25.76 -28.12
C CYS A 215 22.94 25.95 -26.68
N VAL A 216 23.57 26.83 -25.90
CA VAL A 216 23.14 27.10 -24.52
C VAL A 216 21.80 27.84 -24.53
N SER A 217 21.64 28.83 -25.40
CA SER A 217 20.42 29.63 -25.49
C SER A 217 19.21 28.78 -25.91
N ILE A 218 19.34 27.85 -26.86
CA ILE A 218 18.19 27.04 -27.29
C ILE A 218 17.69 26.14 -26.15
N GLY A 219 18.60 25.63 -25.30
CA GLY A 219 18.24 24.90 -24.09
C GLY A 219 17.51 25.76 -23.06
N LEU A 220 18.03 26.98 -22.80
CA LEU A 220 17.40 27.96 -21.91
C LEU A 220 15.97 28.30 -22.37
N TRP A 221 15.79 28.64 -23.64
CA TRP A 221 14.49 28.99 -24.21
C TRP A 221 13.54 27.80 -24.30
N ALA A 222 14.05 26.58 -24.57
CA ALA A 222 13.25 25.36 -24.47
C ALA A 222 12.68 25.16 -23.06
N GLY A 223 13.48 25.44 -22.01
CA GLY A 223 13.01 25.43 -20.63
C GLY A 223 11.84 26.40 -20.41
N LEU A 224 11.95 27.64 -20.91
CA LEU A 224 10.85 28.61 -20.81
C LEU A 224 9.58 28.14 -21.53
N VAL A 225 9.71 27.57 -22.74
CA VAL A 225 8.57 27.02 -23.51
C VAL A 225 7.91 25.86 -22.76
N ILE A 226 8.70 24.98 -22.15
CA ILE A 226 8.20 23.88 -21.32
C ILE A 226 7.45 24.45 -20.10
N GLY A 227 8.01 25.46 -19.42
CA GLY A 227 7.36 26.11 -18.29
C GLY A 227 6.01 26.73 -18.63
N TYR A 228 5.93 27.51 -19.73
CA TYR A 228 4.67 28.09 -20.21
C TYR A 228 3.64 27.05 -20.60
N THR A 229 4.08 25.97 -21.27
CA THR A 229 3.15 24.89 -21.65
C THR A 229 2.64 24.15 -20.43
N THR A 230 3.52 23.88 -19.46
CA THR A 230 3.17 23.18 -18.24
C THR A 230 2.19 24.00 -17.39
N GLU A 231 2.44 25.31 -17.25
CA GLU A 231 1.49 26.24 -16.62
C GLU A 231 0.10 26.15 -17.26
N TYR A 232 0.01 26.19 -18.59
CA TYR A 232 -1.27 26.14 -19.30
C TYR A 232 -2.07 24.86 -19.03
N TYR A 233 -1.39 23.73 -18.81
CA TYR A 233 -2.03 22.45 -18.55
C TYR A 233 -2.24 22.13 -17.07
N THR A 234 -1.67 22.90 -16.14
CA THR A 234 -1.73 22.59 -14.70
C THR A 234 -2.33 23.71 -13.85
N SER A 235 -2.35 24.97 -14.31
CA SER A 235 -3.03 26.06 -13.59
C SER A 235 -4.54 26.06 -13.85
N ASN A 236 -5.31 26.24 -12.79
CA ASN A 236 -6.77 26.39 -12.85
C ASN A 236 -7.24 27.76 -13.38
N ALA A 237 -6.32 28.66 -13.75
CA ALA A 237 -6.62 29.87 -14.50
C ALA A 237 -6.97 29.60 -15.97
N TYR A 238 -6.65 28.40 -16.49
CA TYR A 238 -6.81 28.04 -17.90
C TYR A 238 -7.86 26.96 -18.12
N SER A 239 -8.40 26.94 -19.34
CA SER A 239 -9.46 26.01 -19.72
C SER A 239 -9.14 24.52 -19.51
N PRO A 240 -7.92 23.99 -19.76
CA PRO A 240 -7.70 22.54 -19.62
C PRO A 240 -8.03 22.01 -18.23
N VAL A 241 -7.62 22.71 -17.18
CA VAL A 241 -7.88 22.32 -15.79
C VAL A 241 -9.32 22.64 -15.37
N GLN A 242 -9.88 23.74 -15.86
CA GLN A 242 -11.28 24.08 -15.63
C GLN A 242 -12.24 23.05 -16.26
N ASP A 243 -11.90 22.49 -17.42
CA ASP A 243 -12.64 21.42 -18.08
C ASP A 243 -12.54 20.10 -17.29
N VAL A 244 -11.37 19.80 -16.70
CA VAL A 244 -11.19 18.66 -15.77
C VAL A 244 -12.07 18.83 -14.53
N ALA A 245 -12.13 20.04 -13.95
CA ALA A 245 -13.03 20.34 -12.84
C ALA A 245 -14.51 20.25 -13.23
N ASP A 246 -14.92 20.79 -14.38
CA ASP A 246 -16.31 20.70 -14.88
C ASP A 246 -16.75 19.25 -15.07
N SER A 247 -15.85 18.39 -15.55
CA SER A 247 -16.16 16.97 -15.77
C SER A 247 -16.60 16.24 -14.49
N CYS A 248 -16.21 16.71 -13.30
CA CYS A 248 -16.63 16.17 -12.01
C CYS A 248 -18.15 16.21 -11.79
N ARG A 249 -18.90 17.05 -12.54
CA ARG A 249 -20.38 17.06 -12.54
C ARG A 249 -20.98 15.71 -12.94
N THR A 250 -20.19 14.86 -13.60
CA THR A 250 -20.60 13.53 -14.06
C THR A 250 -19.87 12.40 -13.32
N GLY A 251 -19.17 12.72 -12.22
CA GLY A 251 -18.51 11.77 -11.33
C GLY A 251 -17.01 11.60 -11.56
N ALA A 252 -16.39 10.76 -10.74
CA ALA A 252 -14.93 10.55 -10.75
C ALA A 252 -14.41 9.91 -12.04
N ALA A 253 -15.21 9.06 -12.71
CA ALA A 253 -14.77 8.35 -13.91
C ALA A 253 -14.44 9.30 -15.06
N THR A 254 -15.29 10.29 -15.33
CA THR A 254 -15.03 11.30 -16.37
C THR A 254 -13.89 12.23 -15.96
N ASN A 255 -13.80 12.61 -14.68
CA ASN A 255 -12.65 13.35 -14.17
C ASN A 255 -11.31 12.64 -14.43
N VAL A 256 -11.25 11.32 -14.20
CA VAL A 256 -10.06 10.52 -14.49
C VAL A 256 -9.78 10.42 -16.00
N ILE A 257 -10.81 10.22 -16.83
CA ILE A 257 -10.64 10.17 -18.29
C ILE A 257 -10.08 11.51 -18.82
N PHE A 258 -10.62 12.63 -18.36
CA PHE A 258 -10.18 13.97 -18.79
C PHE A 258 -8.76 14.28 -18.32
N GLY A 259 -8.40 13.97 -17.07
CA GLY A 259 -7.06 14.21 -16.56
C GLY A 259 -5.98 13.36 -17.24
N LEU A 260 -6.25 12.10 -17.56
CA LEU A 260 -5.33 11.25 -18.33
C LEU A 260 -5.16 11.80 -19.76
N ALA A 261 -6.27 12.14 -20.43
CA ALA A 261 -6.23 12.72 -21.77
C ALA A 261 -5.47 14.06 -21.79
N LEU A 262 -5.63 14.89 -20.75
CA LEU A 262 -4.89 16.14 -20.57
C LEU A 262 -3.39 15.88 -20.49
N GLY A 263 -2.95 14.94 -19.64
CA GLY A 263 -1.54 14.58 -19.51
C GLY A 263 -0.93 14.11 -20.83
N TYR A 264 -1.61 13.21 -21.54
CA TYR A 264 -1.17 12.73 -22.85
C TYR A 264 -1.08 13.87 -23.89
N LYS A 265 -2.00 14.84 -23.84
CA LYS A 265 -1.97 16.00 -24.73
C LYS A 265 -0.86 16.99 -24.37
N SER A 266 -0.52 17.08 -23.09
CA SER A 266 0.48 18.04 -22.58
C SER A 266 1.90 17.77 -23.07
N VAL A 267 2.23 16.53 -23.47
CA VAL A 267 3.59 16.14 -23.91
C VAL A 267 4.00 16.76 -25.24
N ILE A 268 3.05 17.15 -26.09
CA ILE A 268 3.28 17.46 -27.50
C ILE A 268 4.29 18.61 -27.68
N ILE A 269 4.04 19.76 -27.04
CA ILE A 269 4.89 20.95 -27.20
C ILE A 269 6.25 20.77 -26.49
N PRO A 270 6.33 20.25 -25.24
CA PRO A 270 7.60 19.92 -24.61
C PRO A 270 8.50 19.03 -25.46
N ILE A 271 7.94 17.97 -26.07
CA ILE A 271 8.72 17.08 -26.95
C ILE A 271 9.21 17.81 -28.20
N PHE A 272 8.39 18.67 -28.83
CA PHE A 272 8.88 19.50 -29.93
C PHE A 272 9.97 20.49 -29.50
N ALA A 273 9.85 21.10 -28.32
CA ALA A 273 10.87 21.99 -27.78
C ALA A 273 12.21 21.25 -27.55
N ILE A 274 12.16 20.05 -26.96
CA ILE A 274 13.32 19.18 -26.77
C ILE A 274 13.91 18.77 -28.13
N ALA A 275 13.09 18.35 -29.09
CA ALA A 275 13.54 17.95 -30.42
C ALA A 275 14.25 19.09 -31.18
N ILE A 276 13.73 20.32 -31.10
CA ILE A 276 14.37 21.51 -31.68
C ILE A 276 15.69 21.81 -30.98
N ALA A 277 15.72 21.74 -29.65
CA ALA A 277 16.94 21.93 -28.87
C ALA A 277 18.02 20.91 -29.24
N ILE A 278 17.65 19.63 -29.37
CA ILE A 278 18.53 18.55 -29.85
C ILE A 278 19.04 18.87 -31.25
N TYR A 279 18.14 19.14 -32.21
CA TYR A 279 18.52 19.34 -33.61
C TYR A 279 19.50 20.51 -33.77
N VAL A 280 19.20 21.66 -33.16
CA VAL A 280 20.04 22.86 -33.25
C VAL A 280 21.39 22.62 -32.58
N SER A 281 21.39 22.12 -31.34
CA SER A 281 22.63 21.96 -30.57
C SER A 281 23.53 20.86 -31.11
N PHE A 282 22.96 19.73 -31.55
CA PHE A 282 23.69 18.63 -32.20
C PHE A 282 24.33 19.13 -33.50
N SER A 283 23.57 19.82 -34.36
CA SER A 283 24.07 20.31 -35.65
C SER A 283 25.22 21.30 -35.48
N LEU A 284 25.14 22.15 -34.46
CA LEU A 284 26.12 23.20 -34.21
C LEU A 284 27.37 22.70 -33.49
N ALA A 285 27.26 21.77 -32.53
CA ALA A 285 28.37 21.39 -31.65
C ALA A 285 28.34 19.93 -31.14
N ALA A 286 27.67 19.02 -31.87
CA ALA A 286 27.59 17.59 -31.55
C ALA A 286 27.16 17.34 -30.08
N MET A 287 27.75 16.35 -29.40
CA MET A 287 27.39 15.98 -28.03
C MET A 287 27.67 17.09 -27.01
N TYR A 288 28.77 17.84 -27.20
CA TYR A 288 29.06 18.98 -26.33
C TYR A 288 27.97 20.06 -26.45
N GLY A 289 27.49 20.32 -27.66
CA GLY A 289 26.36 21.21 -27.92
C GLY A 289 25.11 20.82 -27.13
N ILE A 290 24.75 19.53 -27.15
CA ILE A 290 23.58 19.01 -26.43
C ILE A 290 23.80 19.10 -24.91
N ALA A 291 24.99 18.75 -24.41
CA ALA A 291 25.33 18.84 -22.99
C ALA A 291 25.21 20.29 -22.47
N VAL A 292 25.74 21.26 -23.22
CA VAL A 292 25.63 22.68 -22.84
C VAL A 292 24.21 23.25 -23.07
N ALA A 293 23.39 22.63 -23.93
CA ALA A 293 21.96 22.94 -24.01
C ALA A 293 21.21 22.45 -22.77
N ALA A 294 21.50 21.24 -22.26
CA ALA A 294 20.97 20.76 -20.99
C ALA A 294 21.33 21.71 -19.84
N LEU A 295 22.60 22.13 -19.77
CA LEU A 295 23.06 23.12 -18.80
C LEU A 295 22.42 24.49 -19.02
N GLY A 296 22.14 24.88 -20.27
CA GLY A 296 21.41 26.10 -20.61
C GLY A 296 20.00 26.12 -20.04
N MET A 297 19.28 25.00 -20.12
CA MET A 297 17.97 24.84 -19.49
C MET A 297 18.04 24.98 -17.97
N LEU A 298 19.13 24.53 -17.35
CA LEU A 298 19.39 24.61 -15.92
C LEU A 298 20.22 25.84 -15.52
N SER A 299 20.49 26.76 -16.44
CA SER A 299 21.39 27.89 -16.15
C SER A 299 20.77 28.90 -15.16
N THR A 300 19.45 28.83 -15.00
CA THR A 300 18.66 29.61 -14.02
C THR A 300 18.12 28.73 -12.88
N ILE A 301 18.76 27.59 -12.60
CA ILE A 301 18.33 26.60 -11.60
C ILE A 301 18.11 27.19 -10.20
N ALA A 302 18.83 28.23 -9.78
CA ALA A 302 18.58 28.88 -8.50
C ALA A 302 17.17 29.51 -8.42
N THR A 303 16.70 30.13 -9.50
CA THR A 303 15.33 30.66 -9.61
C THR A 303 14.32 29.52 -9.78
N GLY A 304 14.62 28.52 -10.62
CA GLY A 304 13.76 27.34 -10.80
C GLY A 304 13.47 26.63 -9.47
N LEU A 305 14.51 26.30 -8.70
CA LEU A 305 14.39 25.72 -7.36
C LEU A 305 13.69 26.64 -6.36
N ALA A 306 13.79 27.96 -6.50
CA ALA A 306 13.15 28.89 -5.57
C ALA A 306 11.63 28.92 -5.76
N ILE A 307 11.14 28.91 -7.00
CA ILE A 307 9.70 28.88 -7.28
C ILE A 307 9.10 27.49 -7.04
N ASP A 308 9.89 26.42 -7.22
CA ASP A 308 9.47 25.04 -6.96
C ASP A 308 9.35 24.79 -5.44
N ALA A 309 10.45 25.02 -4.68
CA ALA A 309 10.45 24.85 -3.23
C ALA A 309 9.48 25.78 -2.48
N TYR A 310 9.01 26.84 -3.12
CA TYR A 310 7.95 27.71 -2.58
C TYR A 310 6.62 26.96 -2.41
N GLY A 311 6.32 25.97 -3.27
CA GLY A 311 5.08 25.20 -3.22
C GLY A 311 4.92 24.42 -1.91
N PRO A 312 5.80 23.44 -1.61
CA PRO A 312 5.69 22.64 -0.38
C PRO A 312 5.77 23.46 0.91
N ILE A 313 6.44 24.61 0.90
CA ILE A 313 6.44 25.55 2.04
C ILE A 313 5.04 26.17 2.23
N SER A 314 4.37 26.53 1.13
CA SER A 314 3.03 27.11 1.15
C SER A 314 1.98 26.08 1.56
N ASP A 315 2.14 24.84 1.11
CA ASP A 315 1.32 23.70 1.47
C ASP A 315 1.37 23.43 2.99
N ASN A 316 2.57 23.22 3.54
CA ASN A 316 2.77 23.09 4.99
C ASN A 316 2.23 24.29 5.78
N ALA A 317 2.32 25.51 5.24
CA ALA A 317 1.76 26.68 5.90
C ALA A 317 0.22 26.61 5.99
N GLY A 318 -0.44 26.05 4.97
CA GLY A 318 -1.86 25.72 4.98
C GLY A 318 -2.18 24.66 6.02
N GLY A 319 -1.44 23.54 6.03
CA GLY A 319 -1.67 22.46 6.98
C GLY A 319 -1.50 22.90 8.43
N ILE A 320 -0.46 23.69 8.73
CA ILE A 320 -0.25 24.31 10.05
C ILE A 320 -1.41 25.23 10.42
N ALA A 321 -1.92 26.04 9.47
CA ALA A 321 -3.02 26.96 9.74
C ALA A 321 -4.30 26.22 10.15
N GLU A 322 -4.62 25.10 9.48
CA GLU A 322 -5.78 24.28 9.80
C GLU A 322 -5.59 23.53 11.14
N MET A 323 -4.44 22.88 11.34
CA MET A 323 -4.11 22.17 12.58
C MET A 323 -4.12 23.09 13.81
N ALA A 324 -3.78 24.36 13.64
CA ALA A 324 -3.80 25.36 14.71
C ALA A 324 -5.18 26.00 14.94
N GLY A 325 -6.21 25.62 14.17
CA GLY A 325 -7.55 26.18 14.28
C GLY A 325 -7.60 27.69 13.98
N MET A 326 -6.76 28.16 13.05
CA MET A 326 -6.70 29.56 12.67
C MET A 326 -7.95 29.97 11.86
N SER A 327 -8.09 31.27 11.56
CA SER A 327 -9.27 31.73 10.83
C SER A 327 -9.30 31.19 9.39
N HIS A 328 -10.50 30.92 8.86
CA HIS A 328 -10.72 30.52 7.45
C HIS A 328 -10.01 31.43 6.43
N LYS A 329 -9.91 32.74 6.72
CA LYS A 329 -9.21 33.70 5.85
C LYS A 329 -7.70 33.45 5.74
N ILE A 330 -7.09 32.78 6.72
CA ILE A 330 -5.69 32.34 6.63
C ILE A 330 -5.60 31.15 5.68
N ARG A 331 -6.49 30.16 5.82
CA ARG A 331 -6.56 29.01 4.90
C ARG A 331 -6.84 29.42 3.46
N GLU A 332 -7.77 30.34 3.22
CA GLU A 332 -8.03 30.88 1.86
C GLU A 332 -6.77 31.49 1.21
N ARG A 333 -5.90 32.12 2.01
CA ARG A 333 -4.65 32.70 1.51
C ARG A 333 -3.63 31.62 1.21
N THR A 334 -3.45 30.67 2.12
CA THR A 334 -2.51 29.57 1.91
C THR A 334 -2.94 28.67 0.75
N ASP A 335 -4.23 28.38 0.59
CA ASP A 335 -4.78 27.62 -0.55
C ASP A 335 -4.45 28.31 -1.90
N ALA A 336 -4.47 29.65 -1.94
CA ALA A 336 -4.09 30.39 -3.14
C ALA A 336 -2.57 30.35 -3.41
N LEU A 337 -1.74 30.32 -2.36
CA LEU A 337 -0.29 30.18 -2.49
C LEU A 337 0.08 28.76 -2.93
N ASP A 338 -0.60 27.76 -2.38
CA ASP A 338 -0.46 26.33 -2.64
C ASP A 338 -0.88 25.95 -4.06
N ALA A 339 -2.03 26.42 -4.54
CA ALA A 339 -2.44 26.19 -5.94
C ALA A 339 -1.41 26.71 -6.97
N ALA A 340 -0.76 27.85 -6.66
CA ALA A 340 0.35 28.34 -7.47
C ALA A 340 1.61 27.47 -7.32
N GLY A 341 1.84 26.92 -6.13
CA GLY A 341 2.87 25.92 -5.82
C GLY A 341 2.72 24.64 -6.64
N ASN A 342 1.50 24.12 -6.80
CA ASN A 342 1.21 22.95 -7.63
C ASN A 342 1.63 23.18 -9.10
N THR A 343 1.34 24.37 -9.61
CA THR A 343 1.77 24.79 -10.95
C THR A 343 3.30 24.88 -11.04
N THR A 344 3.99 25.48 -10.05
CA THR A 344 5.46 25.61 -10.09
C THR A 344 6.19 24.29 -9.89
N ALA A 345 5.65 23.36 -9.08
CA ALA A 345 6.17 22.01 -8.93
C ALA A 345 6.08 21.24 -10.26
N ALA A 346 4.97 21.35 -10.99
CA ALA A 346 4.86 20.78 -12.33
C ALA A 346 5.87 21.40 -13.31
N ILE A 347 6.08 22.72 -13.28
CA ILE A 347 7.12 23.39 -14.07
C ILE A 347 8.51 22.85 -13.73
N GLY A 348 8.83 22.71 -12.44
CA GLY A 348 10.10 22.15 -11.96
C GLY A 348 10.35 20.74 -12.50
N LYS A 349 9.33 19.87 -12.44
CA LYS A 349 9.34 18.52 -13.05
C LYS A 349 9.58 18.60 -14.56
N GLY A 350 8.95 19.54 -15.27
CA GLY A 350 9.18 19.78 -16.70
C GLY A 350 10.62 20.16 -17.04
N PHE A 351 11.25 21.04 -16.25
CA PHE A 351 12.67 21.38 -16.39
C PHE A 351 13.59 20.18 -16.10
N ALA A 352 13.27 19.40 -15.06
CA ALA A 352 14.01 18.18 -14.73
C ALA A 352 13.97 17.18 -15.89
N ILE A 353 12.79 16.90 -16.44
CA ILE A 353 12.59 15.95 -17.54
C ILE A 353 13.24 16.46 -18.84
N GLY A 354 13.07 17.74 -19.18
CA GLY A 354 13.64 18.32 -20.39
C GLY A 354 15.18 18.32 -20.38
N SER A 355 15.78 18.67 -19.24
CA SER A 355 17.23 18.65 -19.07
C SER A 355 17.77 17.22 -19.00
N ALA A 356 17.08 16.30 -18.31
CA ALA A 356 17.40 14.87 -18.28
C ALA A 356 17.44 14.28 -19.70
N ALA A 357 16.48 14.63 -20.56
CA ALA A 357 16.46 14.14 -21.94
C ALA A 357 17.69 14.62 -22.75
N LEU A 358 18.04 15.90 -22.62
CA LEU A 358 19.21 16.48 -23.29
C LEU A 358 20.52 15.88 -22.76
N VAL A 359 20.72 15.85 -21.44
CA VAL A 359 21.97 15.34 -20.86
C VAL A 359 22.15 13.84 -21.12
N SER A 360 21.08 13.05 -21.05
CA SER A 360 21.15 11.61 -21.30
C SER A 360 21.53 11.33 -22.75
N LEU A 361 21.08 12.15 -23.71
CA LEU A 361 21.52 12.03 -25.10
C LEU A 361 23.00 12.37 -25.27
N ALA A 362 23.50 13.39 -24.56
CA ALA A 362 24.91 13.75 -24.59
C ALA A 362 25.79 12.65 -23.96
N LEU A 363 25.38 12.13 -22.80
CA LEU A 363 26.02 11.01 -22.11
C LEU A 363 25.97 9.73 -22.95
N PHE A 364 24.87 9.49 -23.66
CA PHE A 364 24.75 8.37 -24.58
C PHE A 364 25.79 8.44 -25.71
N GLY A 365 25.97 9.60 -26.36
CA GLY A 365 27.01 9.74 -27.38
C GLY A 365 28.43 9.65 -26.83
N ALA A 366 28.65 10.15 -25.61
CA ALA A 366 29.91 9.96 -24.89
C ALA A 366 30.18 8.48 -24.59
N PHE A 367 29.16 7.74 -24.13
CA PHE A 367 29.20 6.30 -23.88
C PHE A 367 29.57 5.53 -25.14
N VAL A 368 28.90 5.80 -26.27
CA VAL A 368 29.17 5.16 -27.57
C VAL A 368 30.64 5.30 -27.95
N SER A 369 31.19 6.50 -27.78
CA SER A 369 32.59 6.79 -28.08
C SER A 369 33.53 6.08 -27.12
N ARG A 370 33.25 6.14 -25.81
CA ARG A 370 34.10 5.55 -24.76
C ARG A 370 34.09 4.02 -24.79
N ALA A 371 32.98 3.43 -25.19
CA ALA A 371 32.79 2.00 -25.40
C ALA A 371 33.38 1.49 -26.73
N GLY A 372 33.91 2.37 -27.58
CA GLY A 372 34.50 2.00 -28.87
C GLY A 372 33.50 1.55 -29.94
N ILE A 373 32.23 1.94 -29.80
CA ILE A 373 31.17 1.62 -30.76
C ILE A 373 31.31 2.53 -31.98
N LYS A 374 31.45 1.95 -33.17
CA LYS A 374 31.57 2.72 -34.43
C LYS A 374 30.24 3.35 -34.87
N THR A 375 29.18 2.56 -34.82
CA THR A 375 27.83 2.96 -35.24
C THR A 375 26.80 2.24 -34.38
N VAL A 376 25.82 2.97 -33.85
CA VAL A 376 24.63 2.38 -33.24
C VAL A 376 23.57 2.19 -34.33
N ASP A 377 23.53 1.01 -34.93
CA ASP A 377 22.56 0.68 -35.98
C ASP A 377 21.30 0.03 -35.38
N VAL A 378 20.18 0.77 -35.44
CA VAL A 378 18.87 0.37 -34.92
C VAL A 378 18.39 -0.95 -35.52
N LEU A 379 18.77 -1.28 -36.77
CA LEU A 379 18.31 -2.49 -37.45
C LEU A 379 19.17 -3.73 -37.15
N THR A 380 20.05 -3.65 -36.14
CA THR A 380 20.79 -4.82 -35.67
C THR A 380 20.08 -5.50 -34.50
N PRO A 381 20.13 -6.84 -34.39
CA PRO A 381 19.44 -7.56 -33.32
C PRO A 381 19.79 -7.06 -31.92
N LYS A 382 21.08 -6.86 -31.64
CA LYS A 382 21.56 -6.38 -30.32
C LYS A 382 20.96 -5.04 -29.93
N VAL A 383 20.97 -4.06 -30.85
CA VAL A 383 20.47 -2.71 -30.58
C VAL A 383 18.96 -2.71 -30.47
N PHE A 384 18.25 -3.41 -31.37
CA PHE A 384 16.79 -3.40 -31.38
C PHE A 384 16.18 -4.07 -30.14
N ILE A 385 16.73 -5.21 -29.68
CA ILE A 385 16.27 -5.83 -28.41
C ILE A 385 16.54 -4.91 -27.23
N GLY A 386 17.68 -4.22 -27.21
CA GLY A 386 18.00 -3.22 -26.19
C GLY A 386 16.98 -2.08 -26.21
N LEU A 387 16.64 -1.59 -27.40
CA LEU A 387 15.69 -0.50 -27.60
C LEU A 387 14.30 -0.82 -27.04
N ILE A 388 13.73 -1.97 -27.40
CA ILE A 388 12.39 -2.35 -26.92
C ILE A 388 12.37 -2.66 -25.42
N VAL A 389 13.41 -3.33 -24.89
CA VAL A 389 13.53 -3.58 -23.45
C VAL A 389 13.71 -2.27 -22.69
N GLY A 390 14.59 -1.39 -23.17
CA GLY A 390 14.80 -0.06 -22.58
C GLY A 390 13.54 0.78 -22.54
N ALA A 391 12.72 0.74 -23.59
CA ALA A 391 11.44 1.44 -23.65
C ALA A 391 10.40 0.88 -22.66
N MET A 392 10.53 -0.37 -22.22
CA MET A 392 9.65 -0.98 -21.22
C MET A 392 10.05 -0.59 -19.78
N LEU A 393 11.32 -0.33 -19.51
CA LEU A 393 11.82 -0.05 -18.14
C LEU A 393 11.09 1.09 -17.40
N PRO A 394 10.76 2.24 -18.04
CA PRO A 394 9.96 3.28 -17.39
C PRO A 394 8.59 2.78 -16.89
N TYR A 395 7.96 1.86 -17.62
CA TYR A 395 6.68 1.27 -17.22
C TYR A 395 6.84 0.29 -16.07
N TRP A 396 7.89 -0.55 -16.09
CA TRP A 396 8.19 -1.45 -14.98
C TRP A 396 8.49 -0.67 -13.70
N PHE A 397 9.31 0.38 -13.81
CA PHE A 397 9.60 1.28 -12.70
C PHE A 397 8.32 1.94 -12.15
N SER A 398 7.47 2.44 -13.04
CA SER A 398 6.18 3.06 -12.66
C SER A 398 5.25 2.04 -12.00
N ALA A 399 5.19 0.79 -12.48
CA ALA A 399 4.37 -0.26 -11.89
C ALA A 399 4.78 -0.57 -10.44
N MET A 400 6.09 -0.67 -10.17
CA MET A 400 6.59 -0.90 -8.81
C MET A 400 6.24 0.27 -7.87
N THR A 401 6.55 1.50 -8.29
CA THR A 401 6.32 2.70 -7.46
C THR A 401 4.84 2.97 -7.21
N MET A 402 3.99 2.85 -8.24
CA MET A 402 2.53 2.99 -8.10
C MET A 402 1.93 1.92 -7.17
N LYS A 403 2.34 0.65 -7.32
CA LYS A 403 1.87 -0.44 -6.43
C LYS A 403 2.31 -0.24 -4.99
N SER A 404 3.53 0.26 -4.79
CA SER A 404 4.09 0.53 -3.46
C SER A 404 3.27 1.58 -2.72
N VAL A 405 2.97 2.71 -3.38
CA VAL A 405 2.09 3.75 -2.80
C VAL A 405 0.68 3.20 -2.57
N GLY A 406 0.09 2.52 -3.55
CA GLY A 406 -1.28 1.97 -3.40
C GLY A 406 -1.41 1.01 -2.21
N SER A 407 -0.41 0.15 -1.98
CA SER A 407 -0.40 -0.78 -0.85
C SER A 407 -0.20 -0.07 0.50
N ALA A 408 0.66 0.96 0.54
CA ALA A 408 0.90 1.74 1.75
C ALA A 408 -0.28 2.66 2.09
N ALA A 409 -0.88 3.31 1.09
CA ALA A 409 -2.07 4.13 1.24
C ALA A 409 -3.28 3.31 1.71
N LEU A 410 -3.45 2.08 1.22
CA LEU A 410 -4.50 1.17 1.71
C LEU A 410 -4.36 0.93 3.22
N LYS A 411 -3.15 0.61 3.69
CA LYS A 411 -2.87 0.46 5.13
C LYS A 411 -3.12 1.76 5.91
N MET A 412 -2.77 2.91 5.31
CA MET A 412 -3.03 4.22 5.91
C MET A 412 -4.52 4.47 6.08
N VAL A 413 -5.33 4.19 5.05
CA VAL A 413 -6.80 4.29 5.08
C VAL A 413 -7.38 3.42 6.19
N GLU A 414 -6.95 2.16 6.29
CA GLU A 414 -7.38 1.23 7.35
C GLU A 414 -7.05 1.75 8.75
N GLU A 415 -5.84 2.27 8.96
CA GLU A 415 -5.42 2.83 10.24
C GLU A 415 -6.18 4.10 10.62
N VAL A 416 -6.35 5.03 9.68
CA VAL A 416 -7.12 6.27 9.90
C VAL A 416 -8.58 5.92 10.23
N ARG A 417 -9.20 4.98 9.51
CA ARG A 417 -10.54 4.45 9.82
C ARG A 417 -10.59 3.81 11.20
N ARG A 418 -9.60 2.98 11.55
CA ARG A 418 -9.53 2.31 12.86
C ARG A 418 -9.51 3.35 13.97
N GLN A 419 -8.68 4.37 13.88
CA GLN A 419 -8.61 5.42 14.89
C GLN A 419 -9.93 6.19 15.01
N PHE A 420 -10.52 6.64 13.90
CA PHE A 420 -11.81 7.34 13.93
C PHE A 420 -12.96 6.49 14.48
N ASN A 421 -12.94 5.18 14.26
CA ASN A 421 -13.99 4.28 14.72
C ASN A 421 -13.80 3.82 16.17
N THR A 422 -12.57 3.73 16.67
CA THR A 422 -12.27 3.05 17.94
C THR A 422 -11.82 3.98 19.06
N ILE A 423 -11.30 5.18 18.76
CA ILE A 423 -10.84 6.14 19.77
C ILE A 423 -12.03 7.04 20.18
N PRO A 424 -12.60 6.87 21.39
CA PRO A 424 -13.77 7.65 21.79
C PRO A 424 -13.41 9.13 21.94
N GLY A 425 -14.23 10.02 21.36
CA GLY A 425 -14.03 11.46 21.44
C GLY A 425 -13.11 12.04 20.36
N LEU A 426 -12.55 11.22 19.45
CA LEU A 426 -11.63 11.71 18.41
C LEU A 426 -12.35 12.57 17.36
N MET A 427 -13.46 12.07 16.80
CA MET A 427 -14.25 12.80 15.81
C MET A 427 -14.84 14.10 16.38
N GLU A 428 -15.16 14.10 17.68
CA GLU A 428 -15.65 15.28 18.39
C GLU A 428 -14.53 16.24 18.83
N GLY A 429 -13.27 15.94 18.55
CA GLY A 429 -12.11 16.79 18.88
C GLY A 429 -11.76 16.83 20.37
N ARG A 430 -12.22 15.85 21.16
CA ARG A 430 -11.96 15.74 22.61
C ARG A 430 -10.79 14.81 22.94
N ALA A 431 -10.47 13.88 22.04
CA ALA A 431 -9.30 13.01 22.12
C ALA A 431 -8.28 13.37 21.04
N LYS A 432 -7.00 13.10 21.31
CA LYS A 432 -5.93 13.28 20.32
C LYS A 432 -5.77 12.01 19.48
N PRO A 433 -5.55 12.14 18.17
CA PRO A 433 -5.17 10.99 17.34
C PRO A 433 -3.74 10.53 17.67
N ASP A 434 -3.42 9.31 17.26
CA ASP A 434 -2.07 8.77 17.28
C ASP A 434 -1.41 8.95 15.91
N TYR A 435 -0.69 10.07 15.77
CA TYR A 435 0.05 10.39 14.56
C TYR A 435 1.24 9.45 14.30
N ALA A 436 1.83 8.87 15.36
CA ALA A 436 3.07 8.10 15.26
C ALA A 436 2.87 6.80 14.47
N ASN A 437 1.69 6.18 14.59
CA ASN A 437 1.35 4.99 13.82
C ASN A 437 1.25 5.27 12.32
N CYS A 438 0.63 6.38 11.91
CA CYS A 438 0.61 6.79 10.50
C CYS A 438 2.03 7.07 9.97
N VAL A 439 2.85 7.81 10.73
CA VAL A 439 4.28 8.03 10.39
C VAL A 439 5.03 6.71 10.24
N LYS A 440 4.78 5.72 11.12
CA LYS A 440 5.41 4.40 11.04
C LYS A 440 5.02 3.65 9.77
N ILE A 441 3.75 3.66 9.37
CA ILE A 441 3.26 2.98 8.16
C ILE A 441 4.00 3.50 6.91
N SER A 442 4.05 4.83 6.72
CA SER A 442 4.73 5.43 5.58
C SER A 442 6.25 5.25 5.65
N THR A 443 6.85 5.29 6.84
CA THR A 443 8.29 5.01 7.06
C THR A 443 8.67 3.59 6.67
N ASP A 444 7.95 2.59 7.20
CA ASP A 444 8.27 1.18 6.95
C ASP A 444 8.09 0.84 5.47
N ALA A 445 7.03 1.36 4.84
CA ALA A 445 6.78 1.17 3.42
C ALA A 445 7.87 1.82 2.55
N SER A 446 8.17 3.11 2.78
CA SER A 446 9.16 3.84 1.97
C SER A 446 10.55 3.22 2.02
N LEU A 447 11.04 2.84 3.21
CA LEU A 447 12.37 2.25 3.36
C LEU A 447 12.49 0.87 2.71
N ARG A 448 11.43 0.07 2.76
CA ARG A 448 11.39 -1.26 2.13
C ARG A 448 11.24 -1.16 0.61
N GLU A 449 10.27 -0.39 0.16
CA GLU A 449 9.82 -0.40 -1.24
C GLU A 449 10.65 0.52 -2.15
N MET A 450 11.53 1.37 -1.61
CA MET A 450 12.48 2.12 -2.44
C MET A 450 13.60 1.24 -3.03
N ILE A 451 13.85 0.06 -2.45
CA ILE A 451 14.97 -0.80 -2.85
C ILE A 451 14.75 -1.43 -4.23
N PRO A 452 13.60 -2.07 -4.56
CA PRO A 452 13.43 -2.69 -5.87
C PRO A 452 13.50 -1.73 -7.07
N PRO A 453 12.86 -0.53 -7.05
CA PRO A 453 13.03 0.46 -8.12
C PRO A 453 14.47 0.97 -8.22
N GLY A 454 15.15 1.17 -7.08
CA GLY A 454 16.57 1.51 -7.05
C GLY A 454 17.45 0.46 -7.70
N ALA A 455 17.25 -0.81 -7.32
CA ALA A 455 17.95 -1.95 -7.87
C ALA A 455 17.69 -2.12 -9.37
N LEU A 456 16.45 -1.91 -9.84
CA LEU A 456 16.13 -1.97 -11.27
C LEU A 456 17.01 -0.99 -12.06
N VAL A 457 17.10 0.26 -11.61
CA VAL A 457 17.84 1.31 -12.34
C VAL A 457 19.34 1.04 -12.31
N MET A 458 19.90 0.76 -11.13
CA MET A 458 21.35 0.56 -10.96
C MET A 458 21.84 -0.75 -11.61
N LEU A 459 21.07 -1.84 -11.49
CA LEU A 459 21.49 -3.14 -12.03
C LEU A 459 21.29 -3.22 -13.54
N THR A 460 20.41 -2.42 -14.14
CA THR A 460 20.13 -2.51 -15.58
C THR A 460 21.38 -2.26 -16.44
N PRO A 461 22.13 -1.14 -16.30
CA PRO A 461 23.36 -0.94 -17.06
C PRO A 461 24.39 -2.03 -16.81
N LEU A 462 24.55 -2.47 -15.56
CA LEU A 462 25.49 -3.51 -15.18
C LEU A 462 25.15 -4.85 -15.84
N ILE A 463 23.90 -5.29 -15.78
CA ILE A 463 23.42 -6.56 -16.37
C ILE A 463 23.49 -6.47 -17.90
N ALA A 464 22.93 -5.41 -18.49
CA ALA A 464 22.90 -5.26 -19.95
C ALA A 464 24.32 -5.15 -20.53
N GLY A 465 25.18 -4.32 -19.93
CA GLY A 465 26.56 -4.12 -20.36
C GLY A 465 27.44 -5.35 -20.19
N THR A 466 27.29 -6.12 -19.10
CA THR A 466 28.09 -7.32 -18.85
C THR A 466 27.61 -8.54 -19.61
N LEU A 467 26.30 -8.80 -19.67
CA LEU A 467 25.77 -10.04 -20.25
C LEU A 467 25.50 -9.94 -21.75
N PHE A 468 25.13 -8.76 -22.25
CA PHE A 468 24.70 -8.56 -23.64
C PHE A 468 25.63 -7.63 -24.45
N GLY A 469 26.50 -6.89 -23.75
CA GLY A 469 27.49 -6.02 -24.35
C GLY A 469 27.00 -4.59 -24.62
N VAL A 470 27.94 -3.76 -25.06
CA VAL A 470 27.76 -2.30 -25.17
C VAL A 470 26.76 -1.89 -26.25
N GLU A 471 26.55 -2.69 -27.30
CA GLU A 471 25.58 -2.36 -28.35
C GLU A 471 24.13 -2.58 -27.89
N THR A 472 23.88 -3.60 -27.07
CA THR A 472 22.56 -3.80 -26.46
C THR A 472 22.28 -2.73 -25.41
N LEU A 473 23.26 -2.39 -24.58
CA LEU A 473 23.15 -1.28 -23.64
C LEU A 473 22.88 0.06 -24.36
N ALA A 474 23.50 0.30 -25.52
CA ALA A 474 23.21 1.47 -26.35
C ALA A 474 21.72 1.53 -26.77
N GLY A 475 21.13 0.39 -27.12
CA GLY A 475 19.68 0.28 -27.36
C GLY A 475 18.86 0.61 -26.11
N VAL A 476 19.21 0.05 -24.96
CA VAL A 476 18.52 0.28 -23.67
C VAL A 476 18.48 1.77 -23.32
N LEU A 477 19.60 2.48 -23.46
CA LEU A 477 19.70 3.91 -23.20
C LEU A 477 18.81 4.73 -24.15
N ALA A 478 18.81 4.41 -25.44
CA ALA A 478 17.96 5.10 -26.40
C ALA A 478 16.47 4.86 -26.13
N GLY A 479 16.08 3.62 -25.82
CA GLY A 479 14.69 3.22 -25.58
C GLY A 479 14.12 3.83 -24.30
N SER A 480 14.88 3.76 -23.21
CA SER A 480 14.49 4.33 -21.92
C SER A 480 14.33 5.85 -22.00
N LEU A 481 15.20 6.53 -22.73
CA LEU A 481 15.11 7.97 -22.99
C LEU A 481 13.80 8.35 -23.71
N VAL A 482 13.56 7.79 -24.90
CA VAL A 482 12.45 8.26 -25.76
C VAL A 482 11.08 7.83 -25.25
N SER A 483 11.01 6.74 -24.46
CA SER A 483 9.79 6.28 -23.81
C SER A 483 9.55 6.97 -22.48
N GLY A 484 10.55 6.98 -21.60
CA GLY A 484 10.41 7.48 -20.22
C GLY A 484 10.05 8.97 -20.16
N VAL A 485 10.58 9.77 -21.10
CA VAL A 485 10.25 11.20 -21.20
C VAL A 485 8.74 11.43 -21.41
N GLN A 486 8.05 10.56 -22.15
CA GLN A 486 6.62 10.71 -22.41
C GLN A 486 5.82 10.47 -21.13
N VAL A 487 6.11 9.34 -20.47
CA VAL A 487 5.42 8.91 -19.24
C VAL A 487 5.65 9.91 -18.12
N ALA A 488 6.88 10.41 -17.96
CA ALA A 488 7.24 11.38 -16.94
C ALA A 488 6.45 12.69 -17.07
N ILE A 489 6.36 13.25 -18.29
CA ILE A 489 5.61 14.49 -18.53
C ILE A 489 4.12 14.26 -18.33
N SER A 490 3.57 13.19 -18.92
CA SER A 490 2.13 12.94 -18.81
C SER A 490 1.70 12.69 -17.37
N ALA A 491 2.46 11.90 -16.60
CA ALA A 491 2.13 11.61 -15.20
C ALA A 491 2.19 12.86 -14.32
N SER A 492 3.26 13.66 -14.46
CA SER A 492 3.45 14.89 -13.67
C SER A 492 2.34 15.91 -13.95
N ASN A 493 2.00 16.12 -15.22
CA ASN A 493 1.00 17.11 -15.61
C ASN A 493 -0.43 16.64 -15.33
N THR A 494 -0.73 15.34 -15.48
CA THR A 494 -2.02 14.78 -15.10
C THR A 494 -2.29 14.98 -13.61
N GLY A 495 -1.35 14.60 -12.73
CA GLY A 495 -1.57 14.76 -11.29
C GLY A 495 -1.63 16.23 -10.88
N GLY A 496 -0.78 17.11 -11.42
CA GLY A 496 -0.85 18.54 -11.14
C GLY A 496 -2.17 19.18 -11.60
N ALA A 497 -2.75 18.70 -12.71
CA ALA A 497 -4.04 19.17 -13.19
C ALA A 497 -5.21 18.71 -12.30
N TRP A 498 -5.20 17.47 -11.80
CA TRP A 498 -6.24 17.00 -10.87
C TRP A 498 -6.21 17.76 -9.55
N ASP A 499 -5.01 17.99 -9.01
CA ASP A 499 -4.83 18.77 -7.79
C ASP A 499 -5.39 20.19 -7.93
N ASN A 500 -5.00 20.89 -9.00
CA ASN A 500 -5.50 22.25 -9.22
C ASN A 500 -6.98 22.29 -9.65
N ALA A 501 -7.53 21.21 -10.22
CA ALA A 501 -8.97 21.06 -10.43
C ALA A 501 -9.72 20.90 -9.09
N LYS A 502 -9.16 20.14 -8.14
CA LYS A 502 -9.65 20.05 -6.75
C LYS A 502 -9.61 21.43 -6.07
N LYS A 503 -8.45 22.09 -6.07
CA LYS A 503 -8.26 23.43 -5.47
C LYS A 503 -9.18 24.48 -6.10
N TYR A 504 -9.49 24.36 -7.40
CA TYR A 504 -10.45 25.24 -8.09
C TYR A 504 -11.87 25.14 -7.49
N ILE A 505 -12.36 23.92 -7.26
CA ILE A 505 -13.67 23.68 -6.65
C ILE A 505 -13.67 24.12 -5.18
N GLU A 506 -12.60 23.79 -4.45
CA GLU A 506 -12.42 24.15 -3.03
C GLU A 506 -12.39 25.66 -2.80
N ALA A 507 -11.77 26.43 -3.70
CA ALA A 507 -11.66 27.88 -3.58
C ALA A 507 -12.97 28.62 -3.91
N GLY A 508 -13.80 28.10 -4.83
CA GLY A 508 -15.08 28.72 -5.18
C GLY A 508 -14.97 30.18 -5.66
N ALA A 509 -13.82 30.57 -6.25
CA ALA A 509 -13.50 31.98 -6.53
C ALA A 509 -14.26 32.57 -7.74
N SER A 510 -14.84 31.73 -8.59
CA SER A 510 -15.63 32.12 -9.76
C SER A 510 -17.04 31.52 -9.70
N GLU A 511 -17.98 32.05 -10.48
CA GLU A 511 -19.34 31.51 -10.53
C GLU A 511 -19.33 30.03 -10.94
N HIS A 512 -18.53 29.67 -11.94
CA HIS A 512 -18.37 28.28 -12.36
C HIS A 512 -17.84 27.38 -11.23
N ALA A 513 -16.76 27.78 -10.55
CA ALA A 513 -16.24 27.04 -9.40
C ALA A 513 -17.31 26.83 -8.30
N LYS A 514 -18.11 27.87 -8.01
CA LYS A 514 -19.20 27.78 -7.03
C LYS A 514 -20.29 26.79 -7.43
N THR A 515 -20.57 26.63 -8.72
CA THR A 515 -21.55 25.63 -9.19
C THR A 515 -21.09 24.18 -8.99
N LEU A 516 -19.77 23.95 -8.85
CA LEU A 516 -19.20 22.63 -8.56
C LEU A 516 -19.06 22.37 -7.06
N GLY A 517 -18.89 23.43 -6.26
CA GLY A 517 -18.82 23.37 -4.80
C GLY A 517 -20.19 23.18 -4.13
N PRO A 518 -20.29 23.38 -2.81
CA PRO A 518 -19.18 23.66 -1.87
C PRO A 518 -18.31 22.42 -1.59
N LYS A 519 -17.27 22.58 -0.75
CA LYS A 519 -16.52 21.44 -0.18
C LYS A 519 -17.50 20.41 0.41
N GLY A 520 -17.30 19.14 0.06
CA GLY A 520 -18.17 18.02 0.43
C GLY A 520 -19.25 17.65 -0.61
N SER A 521 -19.43 18.43 -1.67
CA SER A 521 -20.29 18.06 -2.81
C SER A 521 -19.78 16.82 -3.53
N ASP A 522 -20.64 16.15 -4.32
CA ASP A 522 -20.24 14.99 -5.12
C ASP A 522 -19.15 15.33 -6.14
N ALA A 523 -19.23 16.53 -6.75
CA ALA A 523 -18.20 17.00 -7.69
C ALA A 523 -16.87 17.27 -6.97
N HIS A 524 -16.91 17.81 -5.75
CA HIS A 524 -15.71 17.96 -4.92
C HIS A 524 -15.11 16.59 -4.58
N LYS A 525 -15.90 15.62 -4.13
CA LYS A 525 -15.42 14.26 -3.85
C LYS A 525 -14.82 13.61 -5.09
N ALA A 526 -15.46 13.77 -6.26
CA ALA A 526 -14.92 13.28 -7.52
C ALA A 526 -13.55 13.89 -7.87
N ALA A 527 -13.34 15.19 -7.61
CA ALA A 527 -12.05 15.84 -7.80
C ALA A 527 -10.98 15.32 -6.83
N VAL A 528 -11.35 15.05 -5.57
CA VAL A 528 -10.45 14.43 -4.58
C VAL A 528 -10.02 13.02 -5.01
N ILE A 529 -10.91 12.24 -5.63
CA ILE A 529 -10.54 10.94 -6.21
C ILE A 529 -9.52 11.10 -7.35
N GLY A 530 -9.71 12.08 -8.24
CA GLY A 530 -8.74 12.36 -9.30
C GLY A 530 -7.37 12.76 -8.73
N ASP A 531 -7.36 13.64 -7.73
CA ASP A 531 -6.13 14.11 -7.08
C ASP A 531 -5.36 12.97 -6.41
N THR A 532 -6.03 12.15 -5.62
CA THR A 532 -5.43 10.98 -4.94
C THR A 532 -4.95 9.88 -5.89
N ILE A 533 -5.45 9.82 -7.13
CA ILE A 533 -4.86 9.02 -8.21
C ILE A 533 -3.61 9.71 -8.80
N GLY A 534 -3.66 11.04 -8.90
CA GLY A 534 -2.59 11.91 -9.38
C GLY A 534 -1.36 11.98 -8.48
N ASP A 535 -1.52 11.79 -7.18
CA ASP A 535 -0.46 11.85 -6.17
C ASP A 535 0.73 10.93 -6.46
N PRO A 536 0.57 9.60 -6.54
CA PRO A 536 1.70 8.71 -6.88
C PRO A 536 2.21 8.91 -8.32
N LEU A 537 1.38 9.46 -9.22
CA LEU A 537 1.81 9.82 -10.57
C LEU A 537 2.76 11.02 -10.55
N LYS A 538 2.40 12.08 -9.83
CA LYS A 538 3.10 13.38 -9.87
C LYS A 538 4.25 13.48 -8.88
N ASP A 539 4.25 12.73 -7.78
CA ASP A 539 5.24 12.91 -6.70
C ASP A 539 6.08 11.66 -6.38
N THR A 540 5.74 10.51 -6.97
CA THR A 540 6.56 9.28 -6.82
C THR A 540 7.11 8.80 -8.16
N SER A 541 6.24 8.37 -9.07
CA SER A 541 6.65 7.71 -10.31
C SER A 541 7.16 8.71 -11.36
N GLY A 542 6.31 9.67 -11.77
CA GLY A 542 6.60 10.67 -12.80
C GLY A 542 7.93 11.41 -12.62
N PRO A 543 8.20 12.06 -11.48
CA PRO A 543 9.47 12.75 -11.27
C PRO A 543 10.64 11.77 -11.21
N SER A 544 10.51 10.62 -10.58
CA SER A 544 11.63 9.65 -10.48
C SER A 544 12.07 9.07 -11.83
N LEU A 545 11.20 9.09 -12.86
CA LEU A 545 11.55 8.65 -14.21
C LEU A 545 12.63 9.52 -14.86
N ASN A 546 12.71 10.81 -14.55
CA ASN A 546 13.80 11.64 -15.08
C ASN A 546 15.17 11.18 -14.52
N ILE A 547 15.18 10.73 -13.26
CA ILE A 547 16.35 10.17 -12.59
C ILE A 547 16.72 8.83 -13.21
N LEU A 548 15.75 7.94 -13.45
CA LEU A 548 15.98 6.66 -14.13
C LEU A 548 16.74 6.85 -15.44
N ILE A 549 16.33 7.81 -16.27
CA ILE A 549 16.91 8.03 -17.60
C ILE A 549 18.37 8.55 -17.48
N LYS A 550 18.58 9.60 -16.69
CA LYS A 550 19.88 10.28 -16.58
C LYS A 550 20.92 9.42 -15.81
N LEU A 551 20.46 8.71 -14.77
CA LEU A 551 21.29 7.82 -13.97
C LEU A 551 21.81 6.64 -14.79
N MET A 552 20.95 5.95 -15.54
CA MET A 552 21.42 4.84 -16.40
C MET A 552 22.41 5.33 -17.45
N ALA A 553 22.24 6.55 -17.97
CA ALA A 553 23.15 7.13 -18.96
C ALA A 553 24.55 7.41 -18.37
N VAL A 554 24.64 8.07 -17.21
CA VAL A 554 25.94 8.35 -16.58
C VAL A 554 26.61 7.09 -16.03
N GLU A 555 25.83 6.16 -15.46
CA GLU A 555 26.34 4.87 -15.01
C GLU A 555 26.94 4.07 -16.18
N SER A 556 26.22 4.04 -17.31
CA SER A 556 26.72 3.38 -18.52
C SER A 556 28.03 3.99 -19.02
N LEU A 557 28.15 5.32 -19.00
CA LEU A 557 29.38 6.02 -19.37
C LEU A 557 30.56 5.67 -18.45
N VAL A 558 30.35 5.71 -17.13
CA VAL A 558 31.39 5.42 -16.13
C VAL A 558 31.90 3.98 -16.27
N PHE A 559 31.00 3.02 -16.48
CA PHE A 559 31.36 1.61 -16.66
C PHE A 559 31.65 1.21 -18.11
N ALA A 560 31.58 2.13 -19.07
CA ALA A 560 31.85 1.86 -20.49
C ALA A 560 33.16 1.11 -20.74
N PRO A 561 34.30 1.46 -20.10
CA PRO A 561 35.57 0.77 -20.33
C PRO A 561 35.53 -0.67 -19.83
N PHE A 562 34.84 -0.90 -18.70
CA PHE A 562 34.65 -2.23 -18.13
C PHE A 562 33.76 -3.09 -19.03
N PHE A 563 32.63 -2.56 -19.52
CA PHE A 563 31.75 -3.29 -20.42
C PHE A 563 32.43 -3.60 -21.75
N ALA A 564 33.19 -2.66 -22.32
CA ALA A 564 33.92 -2.90 -23.57
C ALA A 564 35.03 -3.96 -23.41
N ALA A 565 35.68 -4.02 -22.25
CA ALA A 565 36.77 -4.95 -22.00
C ALA A 565 36.30 -6.35 -21.54
N HIS A 566 35.19 -6.44 -20.80
CA HIS A 566 34.78 -7.64 -20.07
C HIS A 566 33.35 -8.09 -20.35
N GLY A 567 32.58 -7.34 -21.14
CA GLY A 567 31.26 -7.74 -21.58
C GLY A 567 31.32 -9.04 -22.38
N VAL A 568 30.39 -9.96 -22.10
CA VAL A 568 30.29 -11.24 -22.79
C VAL A 568 29.86 -10.96 -24.24
N GLU A 569 30.80 -11.02 -25.19
CA GLU A 569 30.43 -11.26 -26.59
C GLU A 569 29.62 -12.56 -26.60
N MET A 570 28.39 -12.54 -27.15
CA MET A 570 27.47 -13.69 -27.22
C MET A 570 28.11 -14.94 -27.88
N ALA A 571 28.95 -15.64 -27.14
CA ALA A 571 29.71 -16.80 -27.61
C ALA A 571 29.79 -17.93 -26.56
N ASN A 572 29.44 -17.68 -25.28
CA ASN A 572 29.43 -18.74 -24.28
C ASN A 572 28.04 -19.01 -23.67
N PRO A 573 27.17 -19.77 -24.37
CA PRO A 573 25.84 -20.11 -23.88
C PRO A 573 25.85 -20.83 -22.53
N LYS A 574 26.96 -21.50 -22.15
CA LYS A 574 27.08 -22.17 -20.86
C LYS A 574 27.17 -21.21 -19.67
N LEU A 575 27.79 -20.04 -19.86
CA LEU A 575 27.90 -19.03 -18.80
C LEU A 575 26.57 -18.31 -18.60
N LEU A 576 25.84 -18.03 -19.68
CA LEU A 576 24.50 -17.45 -19.62
C LEU A 576 23.51 -18.42 -18.95
N SER A 577 23.57 -19.72 -19.28
CA SER A 577 22.74 -20.73 -18.61
C SER A 577 23.07 -20.87 -17.13
N LEU A 578 24.35 -20.76 -16.74
CA LEU A 578 24.76 -20.81 -15.33
C LEU A 578 24.27 -19.57 -14.56
N ILE A 579 24.38 -18.38 -15.17
CA ILE A 579 23.96 -17.10 -14.58
C ILE A 579 22.43 -17.01 -14.47
N LEU A 580 21.70 -17.45 -15.51
CA LEU A 580 20.24 -17.57 -15.47
C LEU A 580 19.79 -18.59 -14.41
N PHE A 581 20.47 -19.72 -14.26
CA PHE A 581 20.18 -20.68 -13.19
C PHE A 581 20.43 -20.08 -11.80
N SER A 582 21.48 -19.27 -11.63
CA SER A 582 21.76 -18.60 -10.35
C SER A 582 20.85 -17.41 -10.05
N LEU A 583 20.33 -16.70 -11.06
CA LEU A 583 19.35 -15.63 -10.88
C LEU A 583 17.95 -16.17 -10.56
N PHE A 584 17.58 -17.34 -11.11
CA PHE A 584 16.36 -18.07 -10.69
C PHE A 584 16.44 -18.60 -9.25
N ALA A 585 17.64 -18.75 -8.69
CA ALA A 585 17.82 -19.27 -7.33
C ALA A 585 17.64 -18.22 -6.21
N ILE A 586 17.45 -16.93 -6.51
CA ILE A 586 17.44 -15.85 -5.50
C ILE A 586 16.03 -15.49 -4.99
N THR A 587 14.95 -16.07 -5.53
CA THR A 587 13.59 -15.91 -4.98
C THR A 587 12.80 -17.20 -5.07
N SER A 588 13.33 -18.28 -4.51
CA SER A 588 12.54 -19.50 -4.29
C SER A 588 12.07 -19.49 -2.84
N ALA A 589 10.75 -19.51 -2.64
CA ALA A 589 10.15 -19.85 -1.34
C ALA A 589 10.81 -21.12 -0.79
N LYS A 590 11.11 -21.16 0.51
CA LYS A 590 11.64 -22.36 1.15
C LYS A 590 10.46 -23.22 1.59
N VAL A 591 10.10 -24.15 0.72
CA VAL A 591 9.07 -25.16 1.01
C VAL A 591 9.68 -26.26 1.87
N PHE A 592 9.20 -26.40 3.11
CA PHE A 592 9.64 -27.44 4.05
C PHE A 592 8.86 -28.74 3.84
N PHE A 593 7.56 -28.61 3.54
CA PHE A 593 6.68 -29.73 3.23
C PHE A 593 5.62 -29.27 2.23
N GLU A 594 5.37 -30.06 1.19
CA GLU A 594 4.24 -29.89 0.27
C GLU A 594 3.74 -31.28 -0.08
N GLU A 595 2.42 -31.48 -0.03
CA GLU A 595 1.72 -32.72 -0.37
C GLU A 595 0.44 -32.41 -1.14
N ARG A 596 0.26 -33.14 -2.25
CA ARG A 596 -0.93 -33.08 -3.13
C ARG A 596 -1.58 -34.46 -3.30
N PHE A 597 -1.16 -35.42 -2.50
CA PHE A 597 -1.61 -36.81 -2.46
C PHE A 597 -1.61 -37.52 -3.83
N GLU A 598 -0.68 -37.17 -4.71
CA GLU A 598 -0.48 -37.87 -5.99
C GLU A 598 -0.11 -39.36 -5.79
N ASP A 599 -0.15 -40.14 -6.87
CA ASP A 599 0.20 -41.57 -6.84
C ASP A 599 1.57 -41.81 -6.17
N GLY A 600 1.57 -42.57 -5.07
CA GLY A 600 2.76 -42.89 -4.27
C GLY A 600 2.92 -42.10 -2.97
N TRP A 601 1.93 -41.31 -2.56
CA TRP A 601 1.87 -40.61 -1.26
C TRP A 601 2.06 -41.55 -0.05
N GLU A 602 1.72 -42.84 -0.18
CA GLU A 602 1.89 -43.85 0.88
C GLU A 602 3.36 -44.10 1.24
N ASN A 603 4.30 -43.69 0.39
CA ASN A 603 5.74 -43.76 0.71
C ASN A 603 6.17 -42.70 1.74
N ARG A 604 5.39 -41.62 1.87
CA ARG A 604 5.69 -40.46 2.73
C ARG A 604 4.84 -40.43 3.99
N TRP A 605 3.60 -40.90 3.90
CA TRP A 605 2.65 -40.91 5.01
C TRP A 605 2.59 -42.26 5.71
N VAL A 606 2.66 -42.23 7.03
CA VAL A 606 2.60 -43.40 7.90
C VAL A 606 1.26 -43.40 8.64
N VAL A 607 0.41 -44.39 8.32
CA VAL A 607 -0.80 -44.67 9.09
C VAL A 607 -0.42 -45.27 10.43
N SER A 608 -0.97 -44.69 11.51
CA SER A 608 -0.73 -45.11 12.88
C SER A 608 -1.44 -46.42 13.21
N ASP A 609 -0.86 -47.21 14.11
CA ASP A 609 -1.50 -48.38 14.72
C ASP A 609 -2.30 -48.01 15.99
N TRP A 610 -2.37 -46.71 16.34
CA TRP A 610 -3.21 -46.24 17.45
C TRP A 610 -4.67 -46.66 17.25
N LYS A 611 -5.30 -47.21 18.30
CA LYS A 611 -6.67 -47.75 18.30
C LYS A 611 -6.95 -48.95 17.38
N LYS A 612 -5.90 -49.54 16.79
CA LYS A 612 -6.03 -50.75 15.95
C LYS A 612 -6.42 -51.99 16.76
N ASP A 613 -5.82 -52.18 17.93
CA ASP A 613 -6.13 -53.32 18.82
C ASP A 613 -7.56 -53.25 19.41
N GLU A 614 -8.13 -52.04 19.48
CA GLU A 614 -9.51 -51.79 19.91
C GLU A 614 -10.53 -51.94 18.75
N ASN A 615 -10.06 -52.19 17.53
CA ASN A 615 -10.87 -52.26 16.30
C ASN A 615 -11.70 -50.98 16.04
N THR A 616 -11.18 -49.82 16.48
CA THR A 616 -11.81 -48.51 16.30
C THR A 616 -10.98 -47.56 15.42
N ALA A 617 -9.85 -48.02 14.88
CA ALA A 617 -9.08 -47.28 13.88
C ALA A 617 -9.77 -47.36 12.50
N GLY A 618 -9.95 -46.21 11.85
CA GLY A 618 -10.60 -46.11 10.54
C GLY A 618 -9.63 -46.25 9.36
N VAL A 619 -10.17 -46.59 8.20
CA VAL A 619 -9.41 -46.75 6.95
C VAL A 619 -9.42 -45.46 6.12
N TRP A 620 -8.27 -45.06 5.56
CA TRP A 620 -8.19 -43.89 4.67
C TRP A 620 -8.48 -44.28 3.21
N ASN A 621 -9.29 -43.47 2.53
CA ASN A 621 -9.53 -43.57 1.09
C ASN A 621 -8.72 -42.50 0.34
N HIS A 622 -8.20 -42.84 -0.85
CA HIS A 622 -7.56 -41.89 -1.76
C HIS A 622 -8.54 -41.57 -2.90
N THR A 623 -9.14 -40.38 -2.90
CA THR A 623 -10.31 -40.04 -3.73
C THR A 623 -10.42 -38.53 -3.97
N SER A 624 -11.09 -38.12 -5.05
CA SER A 624 -11.45 -36.73 -5.36
C SER A 624 -12.78 -36.30 -4.71
N GLY A 625 -13.45 -37.22 -4.01
CA GLY A 625 -14.78 -36.99 -3.44
C GLY A 625 -15.93 -37.19 -4.43
N LYS A 626 -17.17 -37.14 -3.93
CA LYS A 626 -18.43 -37.40 -4.64
C LYS A 626 -18.74 -36.37 -5.74
N TRP A 627 -18.44 -35.10 -5.48
CA TRP A 627 -18.47 -34.00 -6.46
C TRP A 627 -17.07 -33.40 -6.52
N ASN A 628 -16.52 -33.12 -7.68
CA ASN A 628 -15.16 -32.56 -7.81
C ASN A 628 -15.08 -31.66 -9.03
N GLY A 629 -14.11 -30.74 -9.01
CA GLY A 629 -13.77 -29.94 -10.18
C GLY A 629 -12.88 -30.70 -11.18
N ASP A 630 -12.02 -31.59 -10.67
CA ASP A 630 -11.18 -32.50 -11.46
C ASP A 630 -11.19 -33.91 -10.82
N PRO A 631 -11.59 -34.97 -11.54
CA PRO A 631 -11.55 -36.34 -11.02
C PRO A 631 -10.15 -36.88 -10.74
N ASN A 632 -9.10 -36.23 -11.25
CA ASN A 632 -7.72 -36.61 -11.02
C ASN A 632 -7.11 -35.94 -9.79
N ASP A 633 -7.73 -34.87 -9.28
CA ASP A 633 -7.27 -34.19 -8.08
C ASP A 633 -7.82 -34.92 -6.85
N LYS A 634 -6.96 -35.67 -6.18
CA LYS A 634 -7.37 -36.60 -5.12
C LYS A 634 -6.68 -36.24 -3.83
N GLY A 635 -7.45 -36.25 -2.75
CA GLY A 635 -6.95 -36.16 -1.39
C GLY A 635 -7.13 -37.47 -0.61
N ILE A 636 -6.79 -37.43 0.68
CA ILE A 636 -7.07 -38.52 1.61
C ILE A 636 -8.35 -38.24 2.39
N GLN A 637 -9.26 -39.21 2.41
CA GLN A 637 -10.59 -39.10 2.98
C GLN A 637 -10.82 -40.14 4.08
N THR A 638 -11.49 -39.72 5.14
CA THR A 638 -12.02 -40.62 6.19
C THR A 638 -13.22 -41.42 5.66
N SER A 639 -13.21 -42.75 5.79
CA SER A 639 -14.15 -43.64 5.08
C SER A 639 -15.30 -44.23 5.89
N GLU A 640 -15.22 -44.22 7.22
CA GLU A 640 -16.09 -44.96 8.13
C GLU A 640 -16.51 -44.11 9.34
N ASP A 641 -17.78 -44.16 9.68
CA ASP A 641 -18.36 -43.47 10.83
C ASP A 641 -17.91 -44.11 12.16
N TYR A 642 -17.86 -43.31 13.23
CA TYR A 642 -17.47 -43.74 14.58
C TYR A 642 -16.08 -44.41 14.63
N ARG A 643 -15.09 -43.75 14.02
CA ARG A 643 -13.69 -44.23 13.94
C ARG A 643 -12.68 -43.15 14.29
N PHE A 644 -11.55 -43.59 14.82
CA PHE A 644 -10.35 -42.78 15.02
C PHE A 644 -9.44 -42.87 13.80
N TYR A 645 -8.98 -41.72 13.33
CA TYR A 645 -8.12 -41.58 12.17
C TYR A 645 -6.81 -40.95 12.61
N ALA A 646 -5.69 -41.60 12.33
CA ALA A 646 -4.36 -41.07 12.66
C ALA A 646 -3.34 -41.39 11.57
N ILE A 647 -2.75 -40.36 10.98
CA ILE A 647 -1.72 -40.48 9.94
C ILE A 647 -0.74 -39.32 10.04
N SER A 648 0.54 -39.54 9.76
CA SER A 648 1.56 -38.49 9.82
C SER A 648 2.61 -38.64 8.73
N ALA A 649 3.29 -37.56 8.39
CA ALA A 649 4.43 -37.53 7.48
C ALA A 649 5.62 -36.82 8.14
N GLU A 650 6.82 -37.32 7.85
CA GLU A 650 8.07 -36.69 8.28
C GLU A 650 8.58 -35.72 7.20
N PHE A 651 9.18 -34.62 7.64
CA PHE A 651 9.87 -33.66 6.80
C PHE A 651 11.18 -33.19 7.44
N PRO A 652 12.11 -32.58 6.68
CA PRO A 652 13.38 -32.12 7.22
C PRO A 652 13.18 -31.18 8.42
N GLU A 653 13.79 -31.52 9.54
CA GLU A 653 13.68 -30.74 10.78
C GLU A 653 14.12 -29.29 10.55
N PHE A 654 13.29 -28.34 11.00
CA PHE A 654 13.61 -26.91 10.89
C PHE A 654 13.09 -26.10 12.08
N SER A 655 13.66 -24.92 12.25
CA SER A 655 13.14 -23.87 13.13
C SER A 655 12.65 -22.71 12.28
N ASN A 656 11.51 -22.12 12.66
CA ASN A 656 11.03 -20.87 12.08
C ASN A 656 11.65 -19.62 12.75
N LYS A 657 12.74 -19.76 13.50
CA LYS A 657 13.46 -18.60 14.05
C LYS A 657 13.90 -17.66 12.92
N ASP A 658 13.61 -16.37 13.08
CA ASP A 658 13.86 -15.32 12.09
C ASP A 658 13.14 -15.49 10.74
N GLN A 659 12.19 -16.43 10.64
CA GLN A 659 11.44 -16.75 9.41
C GLN A 659 9.93 -16.75 9.68
N THR A 660 9.15 -16.41 8.66
CA THR A 660 7.69 -16.62 8.74
C THR A 660 7.43 -18.12 8.70
N LEU A 661 6.42 -18.61 9.44
CA LEU A 661 5.90 -19.96 9.33
C LEU A 661 4.53 -19.88 8.68
N VAL A 662 4.35 -20.57 7.56
CA VAL A 662 3.07 -20.75 6.89
C VAL A 662 2.67 -22.21 6.98
N PHE A 663 1.47 -22.47 7.50
CA PHE A 663 0.86 -23.80 7.55
C PHE A 663 -0.51 -23.75 6.85
N GLN A 664 -0.62 -24.44 5.72
CA GLN A 664 -1.79 -24.40 4.85
C GLN A 664 -2.24 -25.80 4.45
N PHE A 665 -3.54 -26.01 4.29
CA PHE A 665 -4.12 -27.23 3.71
C PHE A 665 -5.57 -26.96 3.28
N SER A 666 -6.10 -27.78 2.37
CA SER A 666 -7.52 -27.78 2.01
C SER A 666 -8.27 -28.88 2.74
N VAL A 667 -9.50 -28.56 3.17
CA VAL A 667 -10.43 -29.48 3.81
C VAL A 667 -11.77 -29.42 3.11
N LYS A 668 -12.37 -30.60 2.91
CA LYS A 668 -13.74 -30.73 2.42
C LYS A 668 -14.53 -31.64 3.33
N HIS A 669 -15.75 -31.24 3.67
CA HIS A 669 -16.67 -32.04 4.46
C HIS A 669 -17.84 -32.52 3.58
N GLU A 670 -17.74 -33.73 3.01
CA GLU A 670 -18.72 -34.22 2.03
C GLU A 670 -20.10 -34.57 2.59
N GLN A 671 -20.28 -34.50 3.90
CA GLN A 671 -21.56 -34.77 4.55
C GLN A 671 -21.95 -33.56 5.39
N LYS A 672 -23.26 -33.37 5.61
CA LYS A 672 -23.73 -32.46 6.67
C LYS A 672 -23.26 -33.03 8.02
N LEU A 673 -22.10 -32.56 8.46
CA LEU A 673 -21.43 -33.01 9.68
C LEU A 673 -22.22 -32.54 10.89
N ASP A 674 -22.65 -33.51 11.71
CA ASP A 674 -23.15 -33.22 13.06
C ASP A 674 -21.99 -33.11 14.05
N CYS A 675 -20.94 -33.93 13.89
CA CYS A 675 -19.69 -33.84 14.65
C CYS A 675 -18.52 -34.53 13.91
N GLY A 676 -17.44 -33.80 13.64
CA GLY A 676 -16.23 -34.29 12.96
C GLY A 676 -15.15 -33.20 12.85
N GLY A 677 -13.91 -33.56 13.13
CA GLY A 677 -12.77 -32.65 13.04
C GLY A 677 -12.21 -32.53 11.62
N GLY A 678 -11.66 -31.37 11.29
CA GLY A 678 -10.97 -31.07 10.03
C GLY A 678 -9.61 -30.42 10.24
N TYR A 679 -8.96 -30.64 11.38
CA TYR A 679 -7.69 -30.00 11.75
C TYR A 679 -6.46 -30.89 11.53
N MET A 680 -5.31 -30.24 11.45
CA MET A 680 -3.99 -30.86 11.34
C MET A 680 -3.06 -30.37 12.45
N LYS A 681 -2.01 -31.16 12.73
CA LYS A 681 -1.00 -30.90 13.77
C LYS A 681 0.39 -30.78 13.14
N LEU A 682 1.18 -29.81 13.60
CA LEU A 682 2.62 -29.77 13.44
C LEU A 682 3.28 -30.24 14.73
N LEU A 683 4.27 -31.13 14.62
CA LEU A 683 4.93 -31.76 15.76
C LEU A 683 6.43 -31.50 15.77
N SER A 684 6.98 -31.47 16.98
CA SER A 684 8.40 -31.31 17.25
C SER A 684 9.02 -32.54 17.92
N GLY A 685 10.35 -32.67 17.80
CA GLY A 685 11.11 -33.76 18.42
C GLY A 685 11.00 -35.08 17.65
N GLU A 686 11.38 -36.19 18.27
CA GLU A 686 11.23 -37.53 17.69
C GLU A 686 9.84 -38.11 18.00
N VAL A 687 9.06 -38.40 16.95
CA VAL A 687 7.72 -38.98 17.08
C VAL A 687 7.71 -40.40 16.48
N ASP A 688 7.27 -41.38 17.27
CA ASP A 688 6.95 -42.72 16.77
C ASP A 688 5.66 -42.65 15.96
N GLN A 689 5.77 -42.46 14.63
CA GLN A 689 4.62 -42.28 13.73
C GLN A 689 3.61 -43.44 13.78
N LYS A 690 4.05 -44.64 14.18
CA LYS A 690 3.16 -45.81 14.35
C LYS A 690 2.33 -45.76 15.62
N LYS A 691 2.67 -44.90 16.57
CA LYS A 691 1.90 -44.65 17.80
C LYS A 691 1.26 -43.27 17.84
N PHE A 692 1.35 -42.51 16.75
CA PHE A 692 0.75 -41.19 16.64
C PHE A 692 -0.76 -41.26 16.90
N GLY A 693 -1.26 -40.43 17.81
CA GLY A 693 -2.64 -40.47 18.29
C GLY A 693 -2.97 -39.33 19.25
N GLY A 694 -4.11 -39.40 19.92
CA GLY A 694 -4.63 -38.32 20.78
C GLY A 694 -3.67 -37.85 21.88
N ASP A 695 -2.86 -38.75 22.45
CA ASP A 695 -1.89 -38.42 23.51
C ASP A 695 -0.55 -37.89 22.99
N THR A 696 -0.38 -37.76 21.66
CA THR A 696 0.88 -37.27 21.10
C THR A 696 0.99 -35.76 21.24
N SER A 697 2.07 -35.29 21.87
CA SER A 697 2.36 -33.85 21.99
C SER A 697 2.58 -33.23 20.62
N TYR A 698 2.03 -32.03 20.42
CA TYR A 698 2.14 -31.26 19.19
C TYR A 698 2.53 -29.82 19.50
N SER A 699 3.13 -29.14 18.53
CA SER A 699 3.56 -27.75 18.63
C SER A 699 2.44 -26.79 18.21
N ILE A 700 1.73 -27.12 17.14
CA ILE A 700 0.60 -26.35 16.61
C ILE A 700 -0.51 -27.32 16.21
N MET A 701 -1.76 -27.02 16.56
CA MET A 701 -2.95 -27.65 15.99
C MET A 701 -3.82 -26.56 15.35
N PHE A 702 -4.15 -26.73 14.07
CA PHE A 702 -4.86 -25.73 13.29
C PHE A 702 -5.88 -26.37 12.36
N GLY A 703 -7.07 -25.77 12.23
CA GLY A 703 -8.10 -26.14 11.26
C GLY A 703 -9.53 -26.14 11.83
N PRO A 704 -10.54 -26.39 10.99
CA PRO A 704 -11.95 -26.44 11.42
C PRO A 704 -12.24 -27.60 12.38
N ASP A 705 -13.09 -27.35 13.36
CA ASP A 705 -13.72 -28.37 14.20
C ASP A 705 -15.22 -28.09 14.30
N ILE A 706 -16.02 -29.06 13.83
CA ILE A 706 -17.46 -28.94 13.72
C ILE A 706 -18.07 -30.00 14.63
N CYS A 707 -18.69 -29.61 15.74
CA CYS A 707 -19.40 -30.53 16.64
C CYS A 707 -20.61 -29.87 17.33
N GLY A 708 -21.82 -30.31 16.93
CA GLY A 708 -23.09 -29.80 17.42
C GLY A 708 -23.40 -28.34 17.03
N TYR A 709 -24.36 -27.73 17.70
CA TYR A 709 -24.74 -26.33 17.48
C TYR A 709 -23.77 -25.32 18.13
N SER A 710 -22.97 -25.75 19.10
CA SER A 710 -22.12 -24.88 19.93
C SER A 710 -20.66 -24.82 19.48
N THR A 711 -20.19 -25.73 18.62
CA THR A 711 -18.77 -25.78 18.17
C THR A 711 -18.73 -25.77 16.64
N LYS A 712 -18.61 -24.58 16.05
CA LYS A 712 -18.41 -24.37 14.61
C LYS A 712 -17.33 -23.30 14.41
N LYS A 713 -16.07 -23.67 14.63
CA LYS A 713 -14.95 -22.72 14.65
C LYS A 713 -13.67 -23.33 14.12
N VAL A 714 -12.75 -22.47 13.70
CA VAL A 714 -11.37 -22.83 13.42
C VAL A 714 -10.59 -22.84 14.73
N HIS A 715 -10.03 -23.99 15.09
CA HIS A 715 -9.09 -24.11 16.18
C HIS A 715 -7.72 -23.61 15.74
N ALA A 716 -7.09 -22.79 16.58
CA ALA A 716 -5.68 -22.42 16.49
C ALA A 716 -5.07 -22.55 17.89
N ILE A 717 -4.44 -23.71 18.13
CA ILE A 717 -3.87 -24.06 19.43
C ILE A 717 -2.36 -24.07 19.29
N LEU A 718 -1.69 -23.33 20.18
CA LEU A 718 -0.23 -23.24 20.25
C LEU A 718 0.24 -23.92 21.53
N ASN A 719 1.28 -24.75 21.42
CA ASN A 719 1.95 -25.29 22.59
C ASN A 719 3.08 -24.35 23.03
N TYR A 720 3.05 -23.94 24.29
CA TYR A 720 4.09 -23.13 24.91
C TYR A 720 4.38 -23.68 26.31
N ASN A 721 5.66 -23.92 26.63
CA ASN A 721 6.08 -24.56 27.88
C ASN A 721 5.26 -25.83 28.21
N GLU A 722 5.12 -26.73 27.25
CA GLU A 722 4.41 -28.02 27.37
C GLU A 722 2.90 -27.89 27.64
N THR A 723 2.33 -26.69 27.54
CA THR A 723 0.90 -26.41 27.75
C THR A 723 0.25 -25.96 26.44
N ASN A 724 -0.93 -26.50 26.14
CA ASN A 724 -1.70 -26.13 24.95
C ASN A 724 -2.60 -24.93 25.24
N HIS A 725 -2.42 -23.85 24.49
CA HIS A 725 -3.20 -22.62 24.60
C HIS A 725 -4.09 -22.46 23.36
N LEU A 726 -5.41 -22.40 23.56
CA LEU A 726 -6.35 -22.06 22.50
C LEU A 726 -6.41 -20.55 22.32
N ILE A 727 -6.57 -20.11 21.07
CA ILE A 727 -6.84 -18.71 20.74
C ILE A 727 -8.08 -18.19 21.48
N LYS A 728 -7.99 -16.97 22.03
CA LYS A 728 -9.08 -16.31 22.76
C LYS A 728 -10.20 -15.81 21.85
N LYS A 729 -9.83 -15.43 20.63
CA LYS A 729 -10.77 -14.93 19.63
C LYS A 729 -11.42 -16.09 18.89
N GLU A 730 -12.73 -16.04 18.72
CA GLU A 730 -13.43 -17.01 17.89
C GLU A 730 -13.19 -16.72 16.41
N VAL A 731 -12.91 -17.76 15.64
CA VAL A 731 -12.73 -17.71 14.19
C VAL A 731 -13.80 -18.60 13.57
N PRO A 732 -14.76 -18.06 12.79
CA PRO A 732 -15.79 -18.87 12.15
C PRO A 732 -15.15 -19.81 11.12
N CYS A 733 -15.66 -21.03 11.01
CA CYS A 733 -15.32 -21.95 9.92
C CYS A 733 -16.45 -21.97 8.88
N GLU A 734 -16.11 -22.32 7.65
CA GLU A 734 -17.12 -22.57 6.61
C GLU A 734 -17.81 -23.91 6.89
N THR A 735 -19.11 -24.00 6.59
CA THR A 735 -19.96 -25.16 6.97
C THR A 735 -20.73 -25.75 5.81
N ASP A 736 -20.43 -25.33 4.58
CA ASP A 736 -20.94 -26.00 3.39
C ASP A 736 -20.16 -27.29 3.11
N GLN A 737 -20.51 -27.99 2.02
CA GLN A 737 -19.92 -29.29 1.69
C GLN A 737 -18.87 -29.18 0.55
N LEU A 738 -18.34 -27.98 0.30
CA LEU A 738 -17.29 -27.70 -0.68
C LEU A 738 -15.91 -27.77 -0.03
N SER A 739 -14.88 -27.74 -0.87
CA SER A 739 -13.50 -27.63 -0.41
C SER A 739 -13.21 -26.20 0.02
N HIS A 740 -12.48 -26.02 1.12
CA HIS A 740 -11.98 -24.73 1.62
C HIS A 740 -10.51 -24.81 1.99
N VAL A 741 -9.76 -23.74 1.77
CA VAL A 741 -8.33 -23.65 2.10
C VAL A 741 -8.16 -22.91 3.41
N TYR A 742 -7.48 -23.54 4.38
CA TYR A 742 -7.16 -22.94 5.67
C TYR A 742 -5.67 -22.63 5.73
N THR A 743 -5.31 -21.38 6.01
CA THR A 743 -3.90 -20.93 6.08
C THR A 743 -3.64 -20.23 7.41
N PHE A 744 -2.63 -20.70 8.14
CA PHE A 744 -2.15 -20.08 9.38
C PHE A 744 -0.73 -19.57 9.19
N ILE A 745 -0.52 -18.29 9.48
CA ILE A 745 0.75 -17.59 9.29
C ILE A 745 1.21 -17.07 10.65
N ILE A 746 2.44 -17.37 11.04
CA ILE A 746 3.11 -16.82 12.24
C ILE A 746 4.37 -16.09 11.79
N ARG A 747 4.56 -14.84 12.23
CA ARG A 747 5.66 -13.96 11.77
C ARG A 747 6.70 -13.71 12.87
N PRO A 748 7.94 -13.31 12.51
CA PRO A 748 9.01 -13.04 13.48
C PRO A 748 8.75 -11.90 14.48
N ASP A 749 7.76 -11.05 14.24
CA ASP A 749 7.32 -9.99 15.15
C ASP A 749 6.24 -10.47 16.15
N ALA A 750 6.03 -11.79 16.26
CA ALA A 750 4.99 -12.43 17.07
C ALA A 750 3.57 -11.97 16.72
N THR A 751 3.35 -11.64 15.44
CA THR A 751 2.01 -11.50 14.85
C THR A 751 1.58 -12.77 14.11
N TYR A 752 0.28 -12.94 13.93
CA TYR A 752 -0.29 -14.05 13.18
C TYR A 752 -1.40 -13.59 12.24
N SER A 753 -1.69 -14.39 11.21
CA SER A 753 -2.90 -14.28 10.38
C SER A 753 -3.52 -15.66 10.19
N ILE A 754 -4.85 -15.75 10.22
CA ILE A 754 -5.64 -16.92 9.81
C ILE A 754 -6.47 -16.51 8.60
N LEU A 755 -6.25 -17.20 7.49
CA LEU A 755 -6.99 -17.01 6.25
C LEU A 755 -7.84 -18.25 5.98
N ILE A 756 -9.02 -18.02 5.41
CA ILE A 756 -9.85 -19.06 4.80
C ILE A 756 -10.09 -18.61 3.36
N ASP A 757 -9.82 -19.48 2.39
CA ASP A 757 -10.01 -19.23 0.96
C ASP A 757 -9.25 -17.99 0.46
N ASN A 758 -8.00 -17.82 0.93
CA ASN A 758 -7.17 -16.63 0.72
C ASN A 758 -7.75 -15.30 1.24
N VAL A 759 -8.81 -15.34 2.07
CA VAL A 759 -9.38 -14.17 2.73
C VAL A 759 -8.97 -14.17 4.21
N GLU A 760 -8.36 -13.07 4.66
CA GLU A 760 -7.99 -12.93 6.08
C GLU A 760 -9.25 -12.83 6.96
N LYS A 761 -9.44 -13.81 7.84
CA LYS A 761 -10.57 -13.85 8.79
C LYS A 761 -10.16 -13.38 10.18
N GLN A 762 -8.88 -13.52 10.54
CA GLN A 762 -8.35 -13.08 11.82
C GLN A 762 -6.87 -12.69 11.71
N THR A 763 -6.48 -11.64 12.43
CA THR A 763 -5.08 -11.21 12.58
C THR A 763 -4.87 -10.60 13.96
N GLY A 764 -3.65 -10.64 14.47
CA GLY A 764 -3.35 -10.10 15.78
C GLY A 764 -1.97 -10.47 16.30
N SER A 765 -1.83 -10.42 17.62
CA SER A 765 -0.56 -10.67 18.30
C SER A 765 -0.65 -11.91 19.20
N LEU A 766 0.40 -12.73 19.18
CA LEU A 766 0.55 -13.88 20.08
C LEU A 766 0.54 -13.46 21.56
N TYR A 767 0.94 -12.22 21.87
CA TYR A 767 0.94 -11.67 23.23
C TYR A 767 -0.47 -11.43 23.80
N SER A 768 -1.44 -11.08 22.96
CA SER A 768 -2.79 -10.70 23.40
C SER A 768 -3.79 -11.83 23.22
N ASP A 769 -3.65 -12.59 22.13
CA ASP A 769 -4.70 -13.46 21.62
C ASP A 769 -4.57 -14.91 22.12
N TRP A 770 -3.46 -15.24 22.80
CA TRP A 770 -3.28 -16.48 23.58
C TRP A 770 -2.82 -16.14 25.00
N ASP A 771 -3.03 -17.06 25.94
CA ASP A 771 -2.52 -16.97 27.32
C ASP A 771 -1.12 -17.59 27.45
N LEU A 772 -0.19 -17.23 26.56
CA LEU A 772 1.17 -17.80 26.53
C LEU A 772 2.05 -17.26 27.66
N LEU A 773 1.88 -15.97 27.98
CA LEU A 773 2.60 -15.28 29.06
C LEU A 773 1.60 -14.83 30.14
N PRO A 774 2.05 -14.70 31.40
CA PRO A 774 1.26 -14.03 32.43
C PRO A 774 0.81 -12.62 31.97
N PRO A 775 -0.27 -12.06 32.52
CA PRO A 775 -0.68 -10.70 32.17
C PRO A 775 0.39 -9.69 32.61
N LYS A 776 0.72 -8.70 31.76
CA LYS A 776 1.69 -7.63 32.07
C LYS A 776 1.35 -6.86 33.35
N GLN A 777 0.06 -6.72 33.64
CA GLN A 777 -0.43 -6.03 34.82
C GLN A 777 -1.48 -6.88 35.54
N ILE A 778 -1.34 -6.96 36.87
CA ILE A 778 -2.32 -7.58 37.76
C ILE A 778 -3.00 -6.49 38.59
N LYS A 779 -4.19 -6.79 39.11
CA LYS A 779 -4.81 -5.92 40.12
C LYS A 779 -3.92 -5.94 41.36
N ASP A 780 -3.66 -4.78 41.93
CA ASP A 780 -2.90 -4.65 43.17
C ASP A 780 -3.59 -5.48 44.28
N PRO A 781 -2.96 -6.57 44.75
CA PRO A 781 -3.55 -7.41 45.78
C PRO A 781 -3.61 -6.71 47.14
N GLU A 782 -2.82 -5.65 47.35
CA GLU A 782 -2.77 -4.87 48.60
C GLU A 782 -3.73 -3.68 48.59
N ALA A 783 -4.30 -3.33 47.42
CA ALA A 783 -5.24 -2.23 47.33
C ALA A 783 -6.56 -2.55 48.03
N LYS A 784 -6.91 -1.71 49.00
CA LYS A 784 -8.20 -1.76 49.69
C LYS A 784 -9.09 -0.64 49.19
N LYS A 785 -10.39 -0.93 49.09
CA LYS A 785 -11.42 0.08 48.82
C LYS A 785 -11.31 1.18 49.89
N PRO A 786 -11.13 2.46 49.50
CA PRO A 786 -11.12 3.57 50.45
C PRO A 786 -12.42 3.60 51.27
N GLU A 787 -12.33 3.92 52.56
CA GLU A 787 -13.49 3.94 53.46
C GLU A 787 -14.55 4.98 53.06
N ASP A 788 -14.14 6.02 52.34
CA ASP A 788 -14.96 7.11 51.82
C ASP A 788 -15.52 6.87 50.41
N TRP A 789 -15.22 5.72 49.79
CA TRP A 789 -15.69 5.40 48.43
C TRP A 789 -17.10 4.80 48.41
N ASP A 790 -18.07 5.55 47.89
CA ASP A 790 -19.46 5.09 47.78
C ASP A 790 -19.77 4.48 46.40
N ASP A 791 -19.90 3.15 46.38
CA ASP A 791 -20.25 2.34 45.21
C ASP A 791 -21.73 1.96 45.14
N LYS A 792 -22.55 2.48 46.06
CA LYS A 792 -24.01 2.27 46.04
C LYS A 792 -24.65 3.31 45.14
N GLU A 793 -25.01 2.89 43.94
CA GLU A 793 -25.67 3.74 42.95
C GLU A 793 -27.04 4.28 43.44
N TYR A 794 -27.69 3.55 44.34
CA TYR A 794 -28.98 3.92 44.92
C TYR A 794 -28.99 3.79 46.44
N ILE A 795 -29.55 4.77 47.12
CA ILE A 795 -29.77 4.78 48.58
C ILE A 795 -31.27 4.90 48.89
N PRO A 796 -31.76 4.41 50.04
CA PRO A 796 -33.14 4.64 50.46
C PRO A 796 -33.42 6.13 50.58
N ASP A 797 -34.58 6.56 50.10
CA ASP A 797 -35.07 7.93 50.22
C ASP A 797 -35.26 8.28 51.71
N PRO A 798 -34.52 9.26 52.26
CA PRO A 798 -34.67 9.67 53.65
C PRO A 798 -36.06 10.24 53.97
N GLU A 799 -36.78 10.72 52.97
CA GLU A 799 -38.10 11.35 53.11
C GLU A 799 -39.26 10.34 52.97
N ASP A 800 -39.01 9.12 52.48
CA ASP A 800 -40.04 8.09 52.33
C ASP A 800 -40.22 7.33 53.65
N LYS A 801 -41.17 7.80 54.47
CA LYS A 801 -41.49 7.22 55.77
C LYS A 801 -42.63 6.21 55.66
N LYS A 802 -42.45 5.06 56.32
CA LYS A 802 -43.47 4.01 56.42
C LYS A 802 -44.76 4.58 57.05
N PRO A 803 -45.93 4.39 56.41
CA PRO A 803 -47.21 4.80 57.00
C PRO A 803 -47.50 4.08 58.32
N GLU A 804 -48.04 4.80 59.31
CA GLU A 804 -48.52 4.20 60.57
C GLU A 804 -49.63 3.15 60.28
N GLY A 805 -49.56 1.99 60.95
CA GLY A 805 -50.55 0.91 60.81
C GLY A 805 -50.33 -0.07 59.65
N TYR A 806 -49.30 0.13 58.80
CA TYR A 806 -49.07 -0.71 57.62
C TYR A 806 -48.72 -2.18 57.97
N ASP A 807 -48.02 -2.42 59.08
CA ASP A 807 -47.69 -3.78 59.56
C ASP A 807 -48.83 -4.45 60.32
N ASP A 808 -49.83 -3.68 60.74
CA ASP A 808 -50.94 -4.17 61.55
C ASP A 808 -52.08 -4.74 60.68
N ILE A 809 -51.94 -4.68 59.35
CA ILE A 809 -52.89 -5.27 58.39
C ILE A 809 -52.60 -6.78 58.32
N PRO A 810 -53.49 -7.65 58.84
CA PRO A 810 -53.28 -9.09 58.80
C PRO A 810 -53.34 -9.59 57.35
N LYS A 811 -52.47 -10.55 57.03
CA LYS A 811 -52.34 -11.13 55.68
C LYS A 811 -53.60 -11.86 55.22
N GLU A 812 -54.37 -12.40 56.16
CA GLU A 812 -55.55 -13.20 55.90
C GLU A 812 -56.66 -12.83 56.90
N LEU A 813 -57.91 -12.86 56.46
CA LEU A 813 -59.10 -12.62 57.27
C LEU A 813 -59.97 -13.88 57.28
N PRO A 814 -60.72 -14.18 58.35
CA PRO A 814 -61.68 -15.29 58.34
C PRO A 814 -62.73 -15.06 57.25
N ASP A 815 -63.03 -16.10 56.47
CA ASP A 815 -64.06 -16.07 55.42
C ASP A 815 -65.44 -15.86 56.05
N PRO A 816 -66.11 -14.71 55.81
CA PRO A 816 -67.40 -14.40 56.41
C PRO A 816 -68.54 -15.30 55.89
N ASP A 817 -68.35 -16.01 54.78
CA ASP A 817 -69.38 -16.86 54.15
C ASP A 817 -69.25 -18.35 54.51
N ALA A 818 -68.20 -18.72 55.24
CA ALA A 818 -67.98 -20.10 55.67
C ALA A 818 -68.99 -20.51 56.75
N LYS A 819 -69.65 -21.66 56.55
CA LYS A 819 -70.57 -22.26 57.51
C LYS A 819 -69.99 -23.58 58.01
N LYS A 820 -70.16 -23.84 59.31
CA LYS A 820 -69.77 -25.09 59.93
C LYS A 820 -70.47 -26.27 59.23
N PRO A 821 -69.73 -27.28 58.74
CA PRO A 821 -70.31 -28.48 58.15
C PRO A 821 -71.23 -29.20 59.13
N GLU A 822 -72.34 -29.76 58.65
CA GLU A 822 -73.34 -30.43 59.50
C GLU A 822 -72.83 -31.73 60.13
N ASP A 823 -71.73 -32.29 59.61
CA ASP A 823 -71.04 -33.50 60.08
C ASP A 823 -69.84 -33.21 60.99
N TRP A 824 -69.62 -31.95 61.41
CA TRP A 824 -68.50 -31.57 62.28
C TRP A 824 -68.81 -31.78 63.77
N GLU A 825 -68.10 -32.70 64.41
CA GLU A 825 -68.26 -33.00 65.84
C GLU A 825 -67.09 -32.45 66.67
N ASP A 826 -67.36 -31.42 67.50
CA ASP A 826 -66.31 -30.69 68.24
C ASP A 826 -65.50 -31.57 69.23
N GLU A 827 -66.04 -32.72 69.66
CA GLU A 827 -65.34 -33.67 70.54
C GLU A 827 -64.34 -34.57 69.79
N GLU A 828 -64.55 -34.84 68.49
CA GLU A 828 -63.65 -35.65 67.66
C GLU A 828 -62.74 -34.81 66.74
N ASP A 829 -63.24 -33.70 66.19
CA ASP A 829 -62.56 -32.88 65.15
C ASP A 829 -61.94 -31.56 65.68
N GLY A 830 -62.25 -31.17 66.92
CA GLY A 830 -61.83 -29.90 67.54
C GLY A 830 -62.75 -28.71 67.26
N GLU A 831 -62.50 -27.58 67.93
CA GLU A 831 -63.35 -26.38 67.84
C GLU A 831 -63.28 -25.77 66.42
N TRP A 832 -64.41 -25.76 65.71
CA TRP A 832 -64.45 -25.32 64.31
C TRP A 832 -64.07 -23.83 64.13
N THR A 833 -63.11 -23.56 63.25
CA THR A 833 -62.72 -22.19 62.85
C THR A 833 -62.93 -22.00 61.34
N ALA A 834 -63.50 -20.86 60.94
CA ALA A 834 -63.71 -20.53 59.53
C ALA A 834 -62.37 -20.48 58.74
N PRO A 835 -62.30 -21.02 57.51
CA PRO A 835 -61.15 -20.88 56.63
C PRO A 835 -60.80 -19.40 56.43
N THR A 836 -59.52 -19.08 56.29
CA THR A 836 -59.08 -17.70 56.05
C THR A 836 -58.98 -17.41 54.54
N ILE A 837 -59.40 -16.21 54.13
CA ILE A 837 -59.22 -15.67 52.78
C ILE A 837 -58.15 -14.56 52.79
N PRO A 838 -57.40 -14.37 51.68
CA PRO A 838 -56.40 -13.31 51.60
C PRO A 838 -57.02 -11.93 51.82
N ASN A 839 -56.41 -11.12 52.70
CA ASN A 839 -56.88 -9.75 52.95
C ASN A 839 -56.51 -8.84 51.77
N PRO A 840 -57.49 -8.27 51.04
CA PRO A 840 -57.21 -7.40 49.88
C PRO A 840 -56.43 -6.13 50.24
N GLU A 841 -56.43 -5.70 51.51
CA GLU A 841 -55.70 -4.52 51.97
C GLU A 841 -54.22 -4.79 52.30
N TYR A 842 -53.80 -6.05 52.39
CA TYR A 842 -52.41 -6.41 52.65
C TYR A 842 -51.56 -6.29 51.37
N LYS A 843 -50.75 -5.22 51.28
CA LYS A 843 -49.92 -4.90 50.10
C LYS A 843 -48.49 -5.48 50.14
N GLY A 844 -48.23 -6.45 51.01
CA GLY A 844 -46.89 -7.03 51.22
C GLY A 844 -46.01 -6.22 52.19
N PRO A 845 -44.76 -6.63 52.47
CA PRO A 845 -43.87 -5.91 53.39
C PRO A 845 -43.39 -4.58 52.80
N TRP A 846 -43.49 -3.50 53.59
CA TRP A 846 -43.10 -2.15 53.14
C TRP A 846 -41.60 -2.07 52.80
N LYS A 847 -41.28 -1.43 51.67
CA LYS A 847 -39.91 -1.11 51.25
C LYS A 847 -39.82 0.37 50.88
N ALA A 848 -38.87 1.09 51.47
CA ALA A 848 -38.59 2.49 51.13
C ALA A 848 -38.21 2.63 49.65
N LYS A 849 -38.68 3.69 48.99
CA LYS A 849 -38.24 4.10 47.65
C LYS A 849 -36.74 4.35 47.65
N LYS A 850 -36.09 4.04 46.54
CA LYS A 850 -34.65 4.27 46.35
C LYS A 850 -34.43 5.49 45.47
N ILE A 851 -33.57 6.41 45.90
CA ILE A 851 -33.12 7.58 45.12
C ILE A 851 -31.68 7.37 44.65
N LYS A 852 -31.29 8.05 43.57
CA LYS A 852 -29.90 8.05 43.10
C LYS A 852 -29.00 8.68 44.15
N ASN A 853 -27.91 8.00 44.48
CA ASN A 853 -26.97 8.48 45.48
C ASN A 853 -26.11 9.63 44.93
N PRO A 854 -26.20 10.86 45.47
CA PRO A 854 -25.40 11.98 45.00
C PRO A 854 -23.89 11.82 45.24
N ASN A 855 -23.49 10.90 46.11
CA ASN A 855 -22.08 10.60 46.41
C ASN A 855 -21.54 9.39 45.62
N TYR A 856 -22.28 8.85 44.66
CA TYR A 856 -21.85 7.68 43.89
C TYR A 856 -20.60 7.99 43.06
N GLN A 857 -19.50 7.29 43.36
CA GLN A 857 -18.20 7.47 42.70
C GLN A 857 -17.91 6.38 41.66
N GLY A 858 -18.88 5.51 41.36
CA GLY A 858 -18.70 4.33 40.51
C GLY A 858 -18.32 3.09 41.31
N LYS A 859 -18.45 1.90 40.71
CA LYS A 859 -17.95 0.66 41.33
C LYS A 859 -16.42 0.73 41.47
N TRP A 860 -15.93 0.68 42.70
CA TRP A 860 -14.49 0.70 42.98
C TRP A 860 -13.78 -0.46 42.28
N LYS A 861 -12.62 -0.17 41.66
CA LYS A 861 -11.73 -1.16 41.05
C LYS A 861 -10.31 -0.93 41.57
N ALA A 862 -9.65 -1.99 42.03
CA ALA A 862 -8.26 -1.92 42.46
C ALA A 862 -7.36 -1.40 41.30
N PRO A 863 -6.38 -0.52 41.59
CA PRO A 863 -5.37 -0.09 40.61
C PRO A 863 -4.60 -1.29 40.07
N LYS A 864 -4.14 -1.19 38.83
CA LYS A 864 -3.30 -2.21 38.20
C LYS A 864 -1.84 -1.90 38.49
N ILE A 865 -1.08 -2.90 38.94
CA ILE A 865 0.38 -2.83 39.11
C ILE A 865 1.05 -3.78 38.12
N ASP A 866 2.32 -3.54 37.83
CA ASP A 866 3.10 -4.43 37.00
C ASP A 866 3.20 -5.81 37.65
N ASN A 867 2.99 -6.85 36.87
CA ASN A 867 3.04 -8.22 37.35
C ASN A 867 4.51 -8.66 37.52
N PRO A 868 4.99 -8.94 38.74
CA PRO A 868 6.37 -9.36 38.97
C PRO A 868 6.69 -10.71 38.30
N ASP A 869 5.67 -11.52 37.98
CA ASP A 869 5.82 -12.79 37.29
C ASP A 869 5.85 -12.63 35.75
N TYR A 870 5.60 -11.43 35.22
CA TYR A 870 5.75 -11.16 33.79
C TYR A 870 7.24 -11.11 33.41
N LYS A 871 7.64 -12.00 32.52
CA LYS A 871 8.90 -11.93 31.79
C LYS A 871 8.59 -11.92 30.32
N ASP A 872 9.13 -10.93 29.61
CA ASP A 872 8.96 -10.82 28.17
C ASP A 872 9.73 -11.94 27.46
N ASP A 873 9.12 -12.50 26.42
CA ASP A 873 9.74 -13.51 25.57
C ASP A 873 9.68 -13.05 24.11
N PRO A 874 10.77 -12.48 23.56
CA PRO A 874 10.80 -12.01 22.18
C PRO A 874 10.75 -13.16 21.16
N GLU A 875 10.94 -14.41 21.59
CA GLU A 875 10.95 -15.60 20.73
C GLU A 875 9.64 -16.40 20.84
N LEU A 876 8.55 -15.77 21.30
CA LEU A 876 7.22 -16.39 21.48
C LEU A 876 6.66 -17.08 20.21
N TYR A 877 7.12 -16.67 19.03
CA TYR A 877 6.73 -17.20 17.73
C TYR A 877 7.55 -18.41 17.29
N VAL A 878 8.66 -18.72 17.98
CA VAL A 878 9.67 -19.69 17.55
C VAL A 878 9.31 -21.10 18.01
N TYR A 879 9.24 -21.99 17.04
CA TYR A 879 9.22 -23.43 17.21
C TYR A 879 10.60 -23.97 16.79
N PRO A 880 11.39 -24.51 17.72
CA PRO A 880 12.82 -24.76 17.48
C PRO A 880 13.12 -25.99 16.62
N SER A 881 12.18 -26.93 16.50
CA SER A 881 12.44 -28.25 15.92
C SER A 881 11.18 -28.89 15.34
N LEU A 882 10.51 -28.22 14.40
CA LEU A 882 9.36 -28.79 13.67
C LEU A 882 9.86 -29.89 12.71
N ARG A 883 9.24 -31.07 12.73
CA ARG A 883 9.70 -32.23 11.95
C ARG A 883 8.59 -33.10 11.35
N TYR A 884 7.39 -33.08 11.92
CA TYR A 884 6.28 -33.90 11.44
C TYR A 884 5.02 -33.07 11.25
N VAL A 885 4.20 -33.48 10.28
CA VAL A 885 2.81 -33.02 10.09
C VAL A 885 1.90 -34.24 10.21
N GLY A 886 0.74 -34.10 10.85
CA GLY A 886 -0.16 -35.22 11.03
C GLY A 886 -1.62 -34.82 11.19
N ILE A 887 -2.48 -35.78 10.90
CA ILE A 887 -3.94 -35.69 11.04
C ILE A 887 -4.34 -36.70 12.10
N GLU A 888 -4.97 -36.24 13.16
CA GLU A 888 -5.52 -37.08 14.22
C GLU A 888 -6.94 -36.61 14.53
N LEU A 889 -7.93 -37.47 14.26
CA LEU A 889 -9.34 -37.09 14.28
C LEU A 889 -10.20 -38.21 14.85
N TRP A 890 -11.25 -37.81 15.55
CA TRP A 890 -12.43 -38.65 15.79
C TRP A 890 -13.54 -38.23 14.82
N GLN A 891 -14.02 -39.16 13.99
CA GLN A 891 -15.13 -38.90 13.06
C GLN A 891 -16.38 -39.62 13.57
N VAL A 892 -17.40 -38.86 13.97
CA VAL A 892 -18.74 -39.43 14.21
C VAL A 892 -19.40 -39.72 12.86
N LYS A 893 -19.32 -38.76 11.93
CA LYS A 893 -19.62 -38.95 10.51
C LYS A 893 -18.34 -38.79 9.69
N SER A 894 -18.06 -39.78 8.85
CA SER A 894 -16.92 -39.80 7.95
C SER A 894 -17.14 -38.93 6.70
N GLY A 895 -16.12 -38.84 5.86
CA GLY A 895 -16.17 -38.08 4.60
C GLY A 895 -15.38 -36.77 4.62
N THR A 896 -14.69 -36.45 5.72
CA THR A 896 -13.70 -35.36 5.73
C THR A 896 -12.52 -35.73 4.86
N LEU A 897 -12.21 -34.90 3.88
CA LEU A 897 -11.14 -35.05 2.89
C LEU A 897 -10.11 -33.94 3.09
N PHE A 898 -8.82 -34.32 3.10
CA PHE A 898 -7.67 -33.43 3.22
C PHE A 898 -6.82 -33.46 1.96
N ASP A 899 -6.35 -32.29 1.54
CA ASP A 899 -5.46 -32.15 0.38
C ASP A 899 -4.59 -30.88 0.48
N ASN A 900 -3.65 -30.70 -0.46
CA ASN A 900 -2.84 -29.49 -0.66
C ASN A 900 -2.12 -28.98 0.61
N VAL A 901 -1.50 -29.89 1.36
CA VAL A 901 -0.83 -29.58 2.63
C VAL A 901 0.50 -28.90 2.35
N LEU A 902 0.74 -27.73 2.93
CA LEU A 902 1.94 -26.92 2.75
C LEU A 902 2.48 -26.42 4.10
N VAL A 903 3.79 -26.54 4.28
CA VAL A 903 4.59 -25.87 5.31
C VAL A 903 5.72 -25.11 4.61
N SER A 904 5.74 -23.79 4.72
CA SER A 904 6.68 -22.91 4.00
C SER A 904 7.05 -21.67 4.83
N ASP A 905 8.01 -20.89 4.35
CA ASP A 905 8.35 -19.58 4.90
C ASP A 905 7.75 -18.38 4.14
N ASP A 906 7.02 -18.65 3.05
CA ASP A 906 6.51 -17.61 2.15
C ASP A 906 4.97 -17.62 2.04
N PRO A 907 4.29 -16.60 2.59
CA PRO A 907 2.84 -16.41 2.44
C PRO A 907 2.38 -16.24 0.98
N GLU A 908 3.19 -15.63 0.11
CA GLU A 908 2.79 -15.38 -1.27
C GLU A 908 2.81 -16.68 -2.09
N TYR A 909 3.80 -17.54 -1.83
CA TYR A 909 3.82 -18.89 -2.40
C TYR A 909 2.60 -19.71 -1.97
N ALA A 910 2.22 -19.65 -0.70
CA ALA A 910 1.04 -20.36 -0.20
C ALA A 910 -0.25 -19.87 -0.86
N LYS A 911 -0.38 -18.55 -1.05
CA LYS A 911 -1.49 -17.94 -1.79
C LYS A 911 -1.54 -18.42 -3.24
N GLN A 912 -0.41 -18.43 -3.94
CA GLN A 912 -0.30 -18.93 -5.32
C GLN A 912 -0.68 -20.41 -5.41
N LEU A 913 -0.18 -21.24 -4.50
CA LEU A 913 -0.53 -22.66 -4.44
C LEU A 913 -2.04 -22.87 -4.26
N ALA A 914 -2.68 -22.11 -3.37
CA ALA A 914 -4.12 -22.16 -3.14
C ALA A 914 -4.92 -21.72 -4.39
N GLU A 915 -4.46 -20.70 -5.11
CA GLU A 915 -5.07 -20.27 -6.38
C GLU A 915 -4.89 -21.31 -7.49
N GLU A 916 -3.73 -21.98 -7.54
CA GLU A 916 -3.39 -22.96 -8.57
C GLU A 916 -4.10 -24.30 -8.41
N THR A 917 -4.51 -24.65 -7.19
CA THR A 917 -5.14 -25.91 -6.81
C THR A 917 -6.66 -25.68 -6.61
N TRP A 918 -7.08 -25.39 -5.38
CA TRP A 918 -8.47 -25.11 -5.03
C TRP A 918 -9.09 -23.98 -5.87
N GLY A 919 -8.38 -22.87 -6.05
CA GLY A 919 -8.90 -21.67 -6.72
C GLY A 919 -9.31 -21.91 -8.18
N LYS A 920 -8.63 -22.81 -8.89
CA LYS A 920 -8.99 -23.22 -10.27
C LYS A 920 -10.21 -24.14 -10.30
N GLN A 921 -10.46 -24.90 -9.25
CA GLN A 921 -11.45 -25.97 -9.23
C GLN A 921 -12.76 -25.61 -8.54
N LYS A 922 -12.75 -24.64 -7.62
CA LYS A 922 -13.89 -24.30 -6.74
C LYS A 922 -15.21 -24.06 -7.50
N ASP A 923 -15.18 -23.41 -8.66
CA ASP A 923 -16.39 -23.09 -9.41
C ASP A 923 -16.95 -24.33 -10.12
N ALA A 924 -16.06 -25.20 -10.61
CA ALA A 924 -16.43 -26.48 -11.22
C ALA A 924 -16.95 -27.48 -10.16
N GLU A 925 -16.29 -27.53 -8.99
CA GLU A 925 -16.75 -28.32 -7.85
C GLU A 925 -18.13 -27.87 -7.38
N LYS A 926 -18.36 -26.55 -7.27
CA LYS A 926 -19.66 -25.99 -6.88
C LYS A 926 -20.75 -26.36 -7.88
N ALA A 927 -20.49 -26.26 -9.18
CA ALA A 927 -21.44 -26.67 -10.21
C ALA A 927 -21.77 -28.17 -10.13
N ALA A 928 -20.76 -29.02 -9.90
CA ALA A 928 -20.95 -30.46 -9.72
C ALA A 928 -21.78 -30.78 -8.46
N PHE A 929 -21.57 -30.04 -7.37
CA PHE A 929 -22.35 -30.16 -6.15
C PHE A 929 -23.82 -29.78 -6.36
N GLU A 930 -24.09 -28.64 -7.01
CA GLU A 930 -25.44 -28.18 -7.32
C GLU A 930 -26.18 -29.17 -8.24
N GLU A 931 -25.50 -29.77 -9.21
CA GLU A 931 -26.06 -30.82 -10.06
C GLU A 931 -26.39 -32.09 -9.26
N ALA A 932 -25.51 -32.50 -8.33
CA ALA A 932 -25.72 -33.66 -7.49
C ALA A 932 -26.90 -33.47 -6.52
N GLU A 933 -27.02 -32.29 -5.88
CA GLU A 933 -28.17 -31.94 -5.04
C GLU A 933 -29.46 -31.95 -5.85
N LYS A 934 -29.45 -31.39 -7.07
CA LYS A 934 -30.63 -31.38 -7.94
C LYS A 934 -31.09 -32.79 -8.31
N LYS A 935 -30.17 -33.68 -8.70
CA LYS A 935 -30.48 -35.09 -8.99
C LYS A 935 -31.05 -35.80 -7.77
N LYS A 936 -30.52 -35.53 -6.58
CA LYS A 936 -31.01 -36.12 -5.34
C LYS A 936 -32.45 -35.68 -5.03
N VAL A 937 -32.78 -34.41 -5.23
CA VAL A 937 -34.15 -33.89 -5.08
C VAL A 937 -35.10 -34.51 -6.12
N GLU A 938 -34.65 -34.70 -7.36
CA GLU A 938 -35.43 -35.37 -8.42
C GLU A 938 -35.65 -36.86 -8.14
N GLU A 939 -34.67 -37.56 -7.57
CA GLU A 939 -34.78 -38.98 -7.15
C GLU A 939 -35.69 -39.14 -5.92
N GLU A 940 -35.54 -38.29 -4.90
CA GLU A 940 -36.43 -38.27 -3.71
C GLU A 940 -37.89 -37.97 -4.11
N ALA A 941 -38.11 -37.08 -5.09
CA ALA A 941 -39.45 -36.82 -5.66
C ALA A 941 -40.00 -37.97 -6.52
N GLY A 942 -39.13 -38.81 -7.09
CA GLY A 942 -39.50 -40.00 -7.87
C GLY A 942 -39.84 -41.22 -7.01
N GLU A 943 -39.19 -41.39 -5.86
CA GLU A 943 -39.50 -42.46 -4.89
C GLU A 943 -40.85 -42.24 -4.19
N ASP A 944 -41.22 -40.99 -3.88
CA ASP A 944 -42.56 -40.65 -3.37
C ASP A 944 -43.67 -40.92 -4.41
N ALA A 945 -43.35 -40.91 -5.71
CA ALA A 945 -44.28 -41.25 -6.79
C ALA A 945 -44.35 -42.76 -7.12
N ALA A 946 -43.38 -43.56 -6.64
CA ALA A 946 -43.29 -45.00 -6.90
C ALA A 946 -43.77 -45.88 -5.72
N GLY A 947 -44.13 -45.27 -4.59
CA GLY A 947 -44.60 -45.94 -3.38
C GLY A 947 -46.12 -46.17 -3.27
N SER A 948 -46.94 -45.80 -4.26
CA SER A 948 -48.41 -45.91 -4.14
C SER A 948 -49.11 -46.88 -5.10
N ASP A 949 -48.40 -47.66 -5.91
CA ASP A 949 -49.00 -48.63 -6.84
C ASP A 949 -48.63 -50.08 -6.49
N ALA A 950 -49.18 -50.62 -5.39
CA ALA A 950 -49.47 -52.04 -5.21
C ALA A 950 -50.19 -52.31 -3.88
N GLU A 951 -51.52 -52.45 -3.94
CA GLU A 951 -52.35 -53.54 -3.35
C GLU A 951 -53.79 -53.04 -3.11
N ASP A 952 -54.64 -53.35 -4.09
CA ASP A 952 -56.10 -53.48 -3.94
C ASP A 952 -56.41 -54.63 -2.97
N GLU A 953 -57.24 -54.39 -1.93
CA GLU A 953 -58.56 -55.04 -1.72
C GLU A 953 -59.15 -54.73 -0.32
N ASP A 954 -60.41 -54.25 -0.37
CA ASP A 954 -61.50 -54.27 0.63
C ASP A 954 -61.67 -53.22 1.77
N GLU A 955 -62.51 -52.24 1.41
CA GLU A 955 -63.76 -51.76 2.06
C GLU A 955 -63.76 -50.98 3.40
N GLY A 956 -64.25 -49.73 3.35
CA GLY A 956 -65.21 -49.22 4.35
C GLY A 956 -65.20 -47.74 4.77
N GLU A 957 -65.81 -46.86 3.95
CA GLU A 957 -66.65 -45.68 4.31
C GLU A 957 -66.09 -44.35 4.91
N THR A 958 -65.96 -43.35 4.01
CA THR A 958 -66.56 -41.97 3.98
C THR A 958 -66.51 -41.01 5.19
N SER A 959 -65.95 -39.79 5.02
CA SER A 959 -66.66 -38.59 4.47
C SER A 959 -65.86 -37.26 4.61
N ASP A 960 -65.52 -36.66 3.46
CA ASP A 960 -65.65 -35.26 2.97
C ASP A 960 -65.41 -34.02 3.88
N VAL A 961 -64.63 -33.01 3.42
CA VAL A 961 -65.05 -31.85 2.57
C VAL A 961 -63.91 -30.80 2.42
N GLU A 962 -63.38 -30.71 1.18
CA GLU A 962 -63.15 -29.58 0.24
C GLU A 962 -62.54 -28.19 0.60
N GLY A 963 -61.62 -27.75 -0.29
CA GLY A 963 -61.71 -26.49 -1.07
C GLY A 963 -60.46 -25.58 -1.01
N GLU A 964 -59.47 -25.61 -1.93
CA GLU A 964 -59.41 -24.99 -3.29
C GLU A 964 -59.64 -23.46 -3.31
N ASP A 965 -58.94 -22.58 -4.04
CA ASP A 965 -57.78 -22.65 -4.95
C ASP A 965 -57.29 -21.21 -5.28
N SER A 966 -56.07 -21.12 -5.84
CA SER A 966 -55.49 -20.19 -6.86
C SER A 966 -55.88 -18.67 -6.90
N ASP A 967 -55.06 -17.68 -7.30
CA ASP A 967 -54.10 -17.57 -8.40
C ASP A 967 -53.22 -16.30 -8.27
N ALA A 968 -52.13 -16.30 -9.03
CA ALA A 968 -51.19 -15.22 -9.33
C ALA A 968 -51.87 -14.01 -10.05
N GLU A 969 -51.29 -12.82 -10.31
CA GLU A 969 -49.94 -12.40 -10.63
C GLU A 969 -49.95 -10.85 -10.78
N THR A 970 -48.77 -10.22 -10.75
CA THR A 970 -48.38 -8.94 -11.40
C THR A 970 -48.79 -7.55 -10.86
N LYS A 971 -47.73 -6.75 -10.67
CA LYS A 971 -47.42 -5.41 -11.23
C LYS A 971 -47.39 -4.19 -10.29
N ASP A 972 -46.14 -3.69 -10.19
CA ASP A 972 -45.69 -2.30 -10.43
C ASP A 972 -46.22 -1.14 -9.56
N LYS A 973 -45.25 -0.58 -8.83
CA LYS A 973 -44.83 0.83 -8.78
C LYS A 973 -45.58 1.86 -7.93
N ASP A 974 -44.70 2.65 -7.31
CA ASP A 974 -44.81 4.04 -6.87
C ASP A 974 -45.72 4.33 -5.67
N GLY A 975 -45.08 4.53 -4.51
CA GLY A 975 -44.56 5.85 -4.20
C GLY A 975 -45.45 6.75 -3.33
N GLY A 976 -44.89 7.12 -2.17
CA GLY A 976 -45.31 8.26 -1.32
C GLY A 976 -46.58 8.00 -0.51
N ASP A 977 -46.75 8.48 0.71
CA ASP A 977 -45.97 9.38 1.55
C ASP A 977 -46.58 9.26 2.96
N ASP A 978 -45.83 9.76 3.92
CA ASP A 978 -46.27 10.34 5.19
C ASP A 978 -46.70 9.45 6.37
N GLU A 979 -45.87 9.61 7.42
CA GLU A 979 -46.25 10.02 8.78
C GLU A 979 -47.41 9.27 9.46
N GLU A 980 -47.12 8.45 10.46
CA GLU A 980 -47.18 8.92 11.86
C GLU A 980 -46.78 7.80 12.83
N LEU A 981 -46.11 8.27 13.88
CA LEU A 981 -45.73 7.63 15.12
C LEU A 981 -46.78 6.74 15.83
N HIS A 982 -46.21 5.82 16.62
CA HIS A 982 -46.53 5.44 18.01
C HIS A 982 -47.06 4.02 18.28
N ASP A 983 -46.30 3.35 19.17
CA ASP A 983 -46.68 2.43 20.26
C ASP A 983 -47.41 1.13 19.88
N GLU A 984 -47.15 -0.05 20.44
CA GLU A 984 -46.41 -0.61 21.59
C GLU A 984 -46.46 -2.13 21.27
N LEU A 985 -45.37 -2.91 21.19
CA LEU A 985 -44.61 -3.55 22.28
C LEU A 985 -43.49 -4.41 21.67
#